data_AF-A0A3D5Q5P0-F1
#
_entry.id   AF-A0A3D5Q5P0-F1
#
_cell.length_a   1.000
_cell.length_b   1.000
_cell.length_c   1.000
_cell.angle_alpha   90.00
_cell.angle_beta   90.00
_cell.angle_gamma   90.00
#
_symmetry.space_group_name_H-M   'P 1'
#
loop_
_entity.id
_entity.type
_entity.pdbx_description
1 polymer ?
#
loop_
_entity_poly.entity_id
_entity_poly.type
_entity_poly.pdbx_seq_one_letter_code
_entity_poly.pdbx_strand_id
1 'polypeptide(L)'
;MNSKTTLPFEPSATPFGMYGAPDCCLEKAKVSLRRTDNLGQPLRFTKPGILRHANGQEHSGTLQQDAEDRDNYLARFEKVTVGKAWWHWPEEPAGEHLIGFDTVSRKDRFAPGQTLDEGVRLDVIQGERKATAIHLPPPVIINLREDSAPQDDKLTPEQLAYFRANGNNAMIFVHGYNVPHGEWGRFLKGDSRSPHWHGNTRSFSRVPKWHPYKAMVKQDPQALSDGYPFTLEDADVNGSGVQNWAIHMEYCLNKAAGFDGTDWMPFSRIINISWPGDTGSTDFMQAELNAMTAGRRLVPLLQQLQDAGIAVNLITHSLGARVALTALNILGTTGRHNLVDHLFLWQPAVADNALSNDPERDAHPFGLGVFPAAHKAARQIVVLHSKGDGVLGPDERYQKSWWQQIADFWSSVATDSLAGPLNDVAHDILSADDWLDEATGHVHGAYDKKWWTFPSFLDNGFGPAIEKLYKDYLPLTYDEDAGERRRGYPAKQRRRLALQSWERLEKDILAEAQSLWQPCIDCLRNGERPPRYTLLAPLNHRASISLEVARDYIQRLRKLAVNNWQTEQPPRPALGYMGFEEVADNPESPHLDLFIQEKRNIGVFQVVNQSEWLFSHSGMKIPSKVLFEEIFKREIMQNRLLKQSGFGRY
;
A
#
# COMPACT_ATOMS: atom_id res chain seq x y z
N MET A 1 -22.85 88.62 19.35
CA MET A 1 -22.67 88.04 20.70
C MET A 1 -24.06 87.60 21.18
N ASN A 2 -24.41 86.36 21.49
CA ASN A 2 -23.70 85.09 21.73
C ASN A 2 -24.63 83.94 21.29
N SER A 3 -24.27 83.18 20.26
CA SER A 3 -23.65 81.83 20.32
C SER A 3 -24.55 80.74 20.90
N LYS A 4 -25.38 80.14 20.02
CA LYS A 4 -25.84 78.75 20.18
C LYS A 4 -24.64 77.85 19.90
N THR A 5 -23.99 77.37 20.96
CA THR A 5 -22.98 76.32 20.88
C THR A 5 -23.72 74.98 20.94
N THR A 6 -23.99 74.39 19.78
CA THR A 6 -24.34 72.97 19.67
C THR A 6 -23.09 72.18 20.03
N LEU A 7 -23.14 71.45 21.14
CA LEU A 7 -22.07 70.50 21.50
C LEU A 7 -21.98 69.44 20.39
N PRO A 8 -20.78 69.07 19.92
CA PRO A 8 -20.59 68.12 18.82
C PRO A 8 -20.83 66.65 19.20
N PHE A 9 -21.33 66.37 20.42
CA PHE A 9 -21.57 65.03 20.92
C PHE A 9 -22.89 64.97 21.68
N GLU A 10 -23.75 64.00 21.33
CA GLU A 10 -24.89 63.60 22.17
C GLU A 10 -24.35 62.77 23.35
N PRO A 11 -24.74 63.08 24.61
CA PRO A 11 -24.33 62.28 25.75
C PRO A 11 -24.93 60.87 25.64
N SER A 12 -24.06 59.86 25.75
CA SER A 12 -24.46 58.46 25.71
C SER A 12 -25.47 58.13 26.82
N ALA A 13 -26.59 57.50 26.45
CA ALA A 13 -27.63 57.05 27.37
C ALA A 13 -27.37 55.65 27.98
N THR A 14 -26.15 55.11 27.85
CA THR A 14 -25.81 53.80 28.43
C THR A 14 -25.84 53.90 29.96
N PRO A 15 -26.60 53.03 30.66
CA PRO A 15 -26.53 52.96 32.12
C PRO A 15 -25.09 52.70 32.55
N PHE A 16 -24.60 53.50 33.50
CA PHE A 16 -23.34 53.21 34.16
C PHE A 16 -23.53 52.02 35.12
N GLY A 17 -22.59 51.10 35.12
CA GLY A 17 -22.53 50.03 36.12
C GLY A 17 -22.26 50.57 37.52
N MET A 18 -22.26 49.70 38.53
CA MET A 18 -22.21 50.01 39.97
C MET A 18 -21.04 50.91 40.44
N TYR A 19 -20.08 51.22 39.56
CA TYR A 19 -18.90 52.07 39.84
C TYR A 19 -18.64 53.16 38.78
N GLY A 20 -19.64 53.57 37.98
CA GLY A 20 -19.47 54.71 37.06
C GLY A 20 -18.66 54.43 35.79
N ALA A 21 -18.30 53.18 35.53
CA ALA A 21 -17.86 52.74 34.21
C ALA A 21 -19.10 52.39 33.36
N PRO A 22 -19.13 52.70 32.05
CA PRO A 22 -20.20 52.22 31.18
C PRO A 22 -20.27 50.69 31.31
N ASP A 23 -21.47 50.11 31.34
CA ASP A 23 -21.61 48.67 31.18
C ASP A 23 -20.88 48.28 29.90
N CYS A 24 -19.79 47.53 30.02
CA CYS A 24 -19.08 46.97 28.88
C CYS A 24 -20.02 45.95 28.23
N CYS A 25 -20.95 46.41 27.39
CA CYS A 25 -21.69 45.56 26.49
C CYS A 25 -20.68 44.97 25.52
N LEU A 26 -20.19 43.78 25.86
CA LEU A 26 -19.35 42.98 24.98
C LEU A 26 -20.13 42.77 23.68
N GLU A 27 -19.64 43.40 22.60
CA GLU A 27 -20.27 43.28 21.30
C GLU A 27 -20.29 41.82 20.86
N LYS A 28 -21.41 41.43 20.24
CA LYS A 28 -21.65 40.08 19.75
C LYS A 28 -21.46 40.04 18.25
N ALA A 29 -20.81 38.99 17.78
CA ALA A 29 -20.50 38.73 16.39
C ALA A 29 -20.91 37.31 15.98
N LYS A 30 -20.75 37.03 14.69
CA LYS A 30 -20.96 35.71 14.09
C LYS A 30 -19.63 35.15 13.63
N VAL A 31 -19.47 33.83 13.73
CA VAL A 31 -18.35 33.11 13.11
C VAL A 31 -18.92 32.03 12.20
N SER A 32 -18.48 32.02 10.95
CA SER A 32 -18.85 31.05 9.94
C SER A 32 -17.60 30.29 9.52
N LEU A 33 -17.64 28.97 9.62
CA LEU A 33 -16.49 28.11 9.40
C LEU A 33 -16.83 27.04 8.36
N ARG A 34 -15.99 26.96 7.32
CA ARG A 34 -16.08 25.98 6.24
C ARG A 34 -14.98 24.94 6.38
N ARG A 35 -15.16 23.79 5.74
CA ARG A 35 -14.14 22.75 5.61
C ARG A 35 -13.84 22.48 4.15
N THR A 36 -12.56 22.31 3.87
CA THR A 36 -12.11 21.83 2.57
C THR A 36 -11.02 20.79 2.72
N ASP A 37 -10.81 19.99 1.69
CA ASP A 37 -9.57 19.25 1.53
C ASP A 37 -8.42 20.20 1.12
N ASN A 38 -7.23 19.63 0.94
CA ASN A 38 -6.03 20.36 0.56
C ASN A 38 -6.05 20.89 -0.88
N LEU A 39 -7.03 20.48 -1.69
CA LEU A 39 -7.28 20.97 -3.05
C LEU A 39 -8.41 22.02 -3.10
N GLY A 40 -8.99 22.35 -1.95
CA GLY A 40 -10.08 23.32 -1.83
C GLY A 40 -11.47 22.74 -2.09
N GLN A 41 -11.62 21.42 -2.24
CA GLN A 41 -12.94 20.79 -2.40
C GLN A 41 -13.68 20.80 -1.06
N PRO A 42 -15.00 21.12 -1.03
CA PRO A 42 -15.77 21.16 0.21
C PRO A 42 -15.84 19.80 0.92
N LEU A 43 -15.62 19.79 2.24
CA LEU A 43 -15.79 18.61 3.10
C LEU A 43 -16.94 18.81 4.10
N ARG A 44 -17.75 17.78 4.32
CA ARG A 44 -18.91 17.84 5.21
C ARG A 44 -18.46 17.94 6.67
N PHE A 45 -19.21 18.66 7.50
CA PHE A 45 -19.06 18.60 8.96
C PHE A 45 -19.87 17.44 9.53
N THR A 46 -19.22 16.63 10.38
CA THR A 46 -19.92 15.70 11.28
C THR A 46 -20.35 16.42 12.56
N LYS A 47 -19.50 17.32 13.07
CA LYS A 47 -19.75 18.18 14.23
C LYS A 47 -19.06 19.55 14.01
N PRO A 48 -19.65 20.66 14.50
CA PRO A 48 -19.10 22.00 14.29
C PRO A 48 -17.88 22.33 15.17
N GLY A 49 -17.63 21.56 16.23
CA GLY A 49 -16.63 21.88 17.25
C GLY A 49 -17.13 22.89 18.28
N ILE A 50 -16.20 23.39 19.10
CA ILE A 50 -16.46 24.35 20.18
C ILE A 50 -15.57 25.57 19.95
N LEU A 51 -16.11 26.77 20.15
CA LEU A 51 -15.34 28.00 20.15
C LEU A 51 -15.22 28.53 21.58
N ARG A 52 -14.00 28.62 22.10
CA ARG A 52 -13.71 29.14 23.44
C ARG A 52 -13.17 30.56 23.34
N HIS A 53 -13.82 31.52 23.97
CA HIS A 53 -13.35 32.90 24.04
C HIS A 53 -12.35 33.10 25.19
N ALA A 54 -11.49 34.11 25.10
CA ALA A 54 -10.47 34.42 26.11
C ALA A 54 -11.00 34.67 27.52
N ASN A 55 -12.27 35.03 27.65
CA ASN A 55 -12.95 35.20 28.94
C ASN A 55 -13.51 33.88 29.52
N GLY A 56 -13.25 32.74 28.88
CA GLY A 56 -13.72 31.42 29.29
C GLY A 56 -15.12 31.05 28.78
N GLN A 57 -15.80 31.92 28.02
CA GLN A 57 -17.10 31.58 27.43
C GLN A 57 -16.95 30.58 26.28
N GLU A 58 -17.75 29.52 26.31
CA GLU A 58 -17.84 28.54 25.22
C GLU A 58 -19.07 28.80 24.35
N HIS A 59 -18.89 28.67 23.04
CA HIS A 59 -19.95 28.79 22.04
C HIS A 59 -19.99 27.50 21.22
N SER A 60 -21.16 26.83 21.20
CA SER A 60 -21.40 25.69 20.32
C SER A 60 -21.89 26.17 18.96
N GLY A 61 -21.37 25.57 17.89
CA GLY A 61 -21.81 25.86 16.53
C GLY A 61 -23.09 25.10 16.17
N THR A 62 -23.78 25.57 15.13
CA THR A 62 -24.87 24.86 14.47
C THR A 62 -24.46 24.55 13.04
N LEU A 63 -24.79 23.36 12.56
CA LEU A 63 -24.57 22.99 11.16
C LEU A 63 -25.72 23.55 10.33
N GLN A 64 -25.38 24.20 9.23
CA GLN A 64 -26.37 24.63 8.25
C GLN A 64 -26.26 23.81 6.98
N GLN A 65 -27.43 23.44 6.45
CA GLN A 65 -27.56 22.98 5.07
C GLN A 65 -27.45 24.21 4.18
N ASP A 66 -26.59 24.15 3.15
CA ASP A 66 -26.51 25.25 2.19
C ASP A 66 -27.79 25.27 1.32
N ALA A 67 -28.18 26.45 0.84
CA ALA A 67 -29.44 26.62 0.11
C ALA A 67 -29.40 26.01 -1.31
N GLU A 68 -28.20 25.77 -1.84
CA GLU A 68 -27.96 25.25 -3.20
C GLU A 68 -27.48 23.79 -3.22
N ASP A 69 -26.98 23.26 -2.11
CA ASP A 69 -26.49 21.88 -2.00
C ASP A 69 -26.86 21.30 -0.62
N ARG A 70 -27.50 20.13 -0.60
CA ARG A 70 -28.20 19.54 0.56
C ARG A 70 -27.29 18.99 1.67
N ASP A 71 -26.14 19.59 1.91
CA ASP A 71 -25.07 19.01 2.70
C ASP A 71 -24.48 19.99 3.73
N ASN A 72 -24.14 19.45 4.91
CA ASN A 72 -23.70 20.20 6.10
C ASN A 72 -22.25 20.74 5.96
N TYR A 73 -21.99 21.64 5.00
CA TYR A 73 -20.66 22.18 4.70
C TYR A 73 -20.30 23.46 5.47
N LEU A 74 -21.21 23.99 6.30
CA LEU A 74 -21.01 25.23 7.04
C LEU A 74 -21.36 25.08 8.52
N ALA A 75 -20.42 25.42 9.39
CA ALA A 75 -20.65 25.58 10.83
C ALA A 75 -20.82 27.06 11.17
N ARG A 76 -21.93 27.43 11.82
CA ARG A 76 -22.19 28.81 12.30
C ARG A 76 -22.23 28.89 13.81
N PHE A 77 -21.47 29.84 14.36
CA PHE A 77 -21.47 30.21 15.77
C PHE A 77 -22.09 31.59 15.90
N GLU A 78 -23.22 31.65 16.58
CA GLU A 78 -23.98 32.87 16.79
C GLU A 78 -23.66 33.49 18.14
N LYS A 79 -23.78 34.82 18.24
CA LYS A 79 -23.63 35.58 19.50
C LYS A 79 -22.27 35.39 20.18
N VAL A 80 -21.20 35.26 19.40
CA VAL A 80 -19.82 35.12 19.89
C VAL A 80 -19.29 36.48 20.35
N THR A 81 -18.65 36.52 21.52
CA THR A 81 -18.02 37.76 22.02
C THR A 81 -16.87 38.19 21.10
N VAL A 82 -16.84 39.46 20.69
CA VAL A 82 -15.73 40.06 19.92
C VAL A 82 -14.43 40.01 20.74
N GLY A 83 -13.33 39.59 20.11
CA GLY A 83 -12.05 39.40 20.77
C GLY A 83 -11.33 38.11 20.37
N LYS A 84 -10.34 37.71 21.18
CA LYS A 84 -9.58 36.48 20.94
C LYS A 84 -10.40 35.26 21.33
N ALA A 85 -10.53 34.32 20.40
CA ALA A 85 -11.13 33.02 20.63
C ALA A 85 -10.24 31.90 20.07
N TRP A 86 -10.54 30.66 20.44
CA TRP A 86 -9.89 29.46 19.95
C TRP A 86 -10.95 28.46 19.54
N TRP A 87 -10.83 27.96 18.33
CA TRP A 87 -11.70 26.93 17.82
C TRP A 87 -11.08 25.56 18.09
N HIS A 88 -11.81 24.75 18.83
CA HIS A 88 -11.49 23.36 19.10
C HIS A 88 -12.29 22.50 18.13
N TRP A 89 -11.56 21.89 17.20
CA TRP A 89 -12.10 20.83 16.38
C TRP A 89 -12.58 19.69 17.30
N PRO A 90 -13.75 19.06 17.02
CA PRO A 90 -14.10 17.81 17.67
C PRO A 90 -13.05 16.75 17.33
N GLU A 91 -13.13 15.59 17.96
CA GLU A 91 -12.21 14.48 17.66
C GLU A 91 -12.04 14.28 16.15
N GLU A 92 -10.79 14.20 15.66
CA GLU A 92 -10.49 14.14 14.22
C GLU A 92 -11.32 13.02 13.58
N PRO A 93 -12.13 13.30 12.53
CA PRO A 93 -12.79 12.23 11.79
C PRO A 93 -11.72 11.26 11.28
N ALA A 94 -11.98 9.96 11.44
CA ALA A 94 -10.96 8.92 11.36
C ALA A 94 -10.07 9.04 10.11
N GLY A 95 -8.82 9.49 10.31
CA GLY A 95 -7.79 9.56 9.28
C GLY A 95 -7.65 10.90 8.54
N GLU A 96 -8.52 11.88 8.79
CA GLU A 96 -8.36 13.23 8.26
C GLU A 96 -7.46 14.06 9.19
N HIS A 97 -6.50 14.80 8.64
CA HIS A 97 -5.58 15.62 9.42
C HIS A 97 -5.78 17.09 9.13
N LEU A 98 -5.94 17.91 10.18
CA LEU A 98 -5.98 19.37 10.01
C LEU A 98 -4.58 19.89 9.67
N ILE A 99 -4.42 20.46 8.48
CA ILE A 99 -3.12 20.95 7.96
C ILE A 99 -3.13 22.46 7.69
N GLY A 100 -4.28 23.10 7.76
CA GLY A 100 -4.36 24.55 7.63
C GLY A 100 -5.62 25.16 8.20
N PHE A 101 -5.54 26.44 8.51
CA PHE A 101 -6.68 27.25 8.93
C PHE A 101 -6.57 28.65 8.36
N ASP A 102 -7.47 28.97 7.44
CA ASP A 102 -7.45 30.22 6.70
C ASP A 102 -8.59 31.12 7.16
N THR A 103 -8.28 32.40 7.27
CA THR A 103 -9.25 33.48 7.42
C THR A 103 -8.96 34.53 6.36
N VAL A 104 -9.85 35.50 6.19
CA VAL A 104 -9.66 36.59 5.21
C VAL A 104 -8.31 37.31 5.37
N SER A 105 -7.76 37.36 6.59
CA SER A 105 -6.56 38.14 6.91
C SER A 105 -5.34 37.31 7.36
N ARG A 106 -5.48 35.98 7.50
CA ARG A 106 -4.42 35.13 8.06
C ARG A 106 -4.51 33.72 7.48
N LYS A 107 -3.36 33.12 7.20
CA LYS A 107 -3.22 31.73 6.78
C LYS A 107 -2.30 31.03 7.77
N ASP A 108 -2.83 30.02 8.46
CA ASP A 108 -2.07 29.19 9.39
C ASP A 108 -1.86 27.81 8.75
N ARG A 109 -0.66 27.24 8.90
CA ARG A 109 -0.29 25.92 8.38
C ARG A 109 0.18 25.04 9.53
N PHE A 110 -0.23 23.79 9.51
CA PHE A 110 0.06 22.82 10.57
C PHE A 110 0.66 21.56 9.97
N ALA A 111 1.54 20.91 10.72
CA ALA A 111 1.92 19.55 10.43
C ALA A 111 0.77 18.60 10.83
N PRO A 112 0.53 17.51 10.09
CA PRO A 112 -0.40 16.47 10.50
C PRO A 112 -0.14 15.96 11.92
N GLY A 113 -1.20 15.80 12.70
CA GLY A 113 -1.11 15.35 14.09
C GLY A 113 -0.46 16.34 15.05
N GLN A 114 -0.16 17.57 14.60
CA GLN A 114 0.26 18.64 15.50
C GLN A 114 -0.80 18.82 16.60
N THR A 115 -0.38 18.70 17.84
CA THR A 115 -1.27 18.83 19.00
C THR A 115 -1.77 20.27 19.11
N LEU A 116 -3.05 20.48 18.84
CA LEU A 116 -3.73 21.76 18.95
C LEU A 116 -4.60 21.80 20.22
N ASP A 117 -4.04 21.39 21.37
CA ASP A 117 -4.75 21.29 22.66
C ASP A 117 -5.37 22.63 23.09
N GLU A 118 -4.71 23.75 22.77
CA GLU A 118 -5.24 25.10 23.02
C GLU A 118 -6.31 25.53 22.01
N GLY A 119 -6.50 24.78 20.94
CA GLY A 119 -7.38 25.10 19.80
C GLY A 119 -6.71 26.04 18.80
N VAL A 120 -7.33 26.17 17.63
CA VAL A 120 -6.84 27.09 16.59
C VAL A 120 -7.31 28.49 16.91
N ARG A 121 -6.37 29.40 17.15
CA ARG A 121 -6.67 30.80 17.45
C ARG A 121 -7.55 31.41 16.35
N LEU A 122 -8.53 32.23 16.71
CA LEU A 122 -9.37 33.00 15.80
C LEU A 122 -9.69 34.35 16.45
N ASP A 123 -9.36 35.44 15.75
CA ASP A 123 -9.71 36.79 16.20
C ASP A 123 -11.13 37.12 15.68
N VAL A 124 -12.10 37.18 16.61
CA VAL A 124 -13.50 37.50 16.35
C VAL A 124 -13.63 39.02 16.21
N ILE A 125 -14.17 39.47 15.07
CA ILE A 125 -14.36 40.88 14.74
C ILE A 125 -15.85 41.23 14.73
N GLN A 126 -16.18 42.52 14.81
CA GLN A 126 -17.55 43.00 14.66
C GLN A 126 -18.14 42.54 13.31
N GLY A 127 -19.39 42.07 13.32
CA GLY A 127 -20.06 41.49 12.14
C GLY A 127 -19.89 39.97 12.04
N GLU A 128 -19.33 39.49 10.92
CA GLU A 128 -19.13 38.06 10.65
C GLU A 128 -17.66 37.75 10.32
N ARG A 129 -17.05 36.82 11.08
CA ARG A 129 -15.74 36.25 10.77
C ARG A 129 -15.91 34.97 9.96
N LYS A 130 -15.32 34.92 8.77
CA LYS A 130 -15.26 33.71 7.94
C LYS A 130 -13.91 33.01 8.07
N ALA A 131 -13.94 31.70 8.24
CA ALA A 131 -12.76 30.85 8.32
C ALA A 131 -12.94 29.55 7.53
N THR A 132 -11.84 28.95 7.11
CA THR A 132 -11.78 27.68 6.39
C THR A 132 -10.77 26.77 7.08
N ALA A 133 -11.22 25.62 7.56
CA ALA A 133 -10.36 24.56 8.09
C ALA A 133 -10.00 23.60 6.95
N ILE A 134 -8.71 23.44 6.69
CA ILE A 134 -8.17 22.69 5.55
C ILE A 134 -7.61 21.37 6.05
N HIS A 135 -8.11 20.27 5.50
CA HIS A 135 -7.75 18.92 5.92
C HIS A 135 -7.04 18.17 4.81
N LEU A 136 -6.07 17.34 5.17
CA LEU A 136 -5.56 16.30 4.31
C LEU A 136 -6.53 15.11 4.38
N PRO A 137 -7.11 14.66 3.25
CA PRO A 137 -8.00 13.48 3.21
C PRO A 137 -7.30 12.23 3.76
N PRO A 138 -8.02 11.20 4.22
CA PRO A 138 -7.40 9.96 4.67
C PRO A 138 -6.65 9.24 3.54
N PRO A 139 -5.65 8.39 3.84
CA PRO A 139 -5.02 7.55 2.84
C PRO A 139 -6.02 6.66 2.12
N VAL A 140 -5.76 6.39 0.84
CA VAL A 140 -6.60 5.51 0.04
C VAL A 140 -5.98 4.12 0.03
N ILE A 141 -6.66 3.16 0.66
CA ILE A 141 -6.29 1.74 0.64
C ILE A 141 -7.44 0.93 0.07
N ILE A 142 -7.17 0.17 -1.01
CA ILE A 142 -8.10 -0.82 -1.55
C ILE A 142 -7.73 -2.18 -0.96
N ASN A 143 -8.64 -2.75 -0.16
CA ASN A 143 -8.42 -4.03 0.52
C ASN A 143 -8.92 -5.21 -0.31
N LEU A 144 -7.99 -5.92 -0.94
CA LEU A 144 -8.22 -7.14 -1.72
C LEU A 144 -7.97 -8.43 -0.92
N ARG A 145 -7.71 -8.34 0.40
CA ARG A 145 -7.50 -9.50 1.28
C ARG A 145 -8.80 -10.20 1.64
N GLU A 146 -9.78 -9.39 2.02
CA GLU A 146 -11.05 -9.88 2.54
C GLU A 146 -12.06 -10.04 1.41
N ASP A 147 -12.96 -11.01 1.55
CA ASP A 147 -14.15 -11.14 0.70
C ASP A 147 -15.14 -10.02 1.09
N SER A 148 -14.79 -8.80 0.69
CA SER A 148 -15.59 -7.58 0.86
C SER A 148 -16.65 -7.49 -0.24
N ALA A 149 -17.49 -6.45 -0.23
CA ALA A 149 -18.48 -6.28 -1.28
C ALA A 149 -17.81 -5.73 -2.58
N PRO A 150 -18.30 -6.07 -3.80
CA PRO A 150 -17.67 -5.69 -5.07
C PRO A 150 -17.34 -4.21 -5.25
N GLN A 151 -18.15 -3.32 -4.68
CA GLN A 151 -17.91 -1.88 -4.72
C GLN A 151 -16.67 -1.43 -3.94
N ASP A 152 -16.22 -2.23 -2.96
CA ASP A 152 -15.06 -1.91 -2.12
C ASP A 152 -13.72 -2.12 -2.85
N ASP A 153 -13.73 -2.72 -4.04
CA ASP A 153 -12.56 -2.81 -4.93
C ASP A 153 -12.34 -1.53 -5.76
N LYS A 154 -13.27 -0.57 -5.67
CA LYS A 154 -13.26 0.68 -6.42
C LYS A 154 -13.09 1.88 -5.50
N LEU A 155 -12.74 3.02 -6.09
CA LEU A 155 -12.77 4.30 -5.40
C LEU A 155 -14.20 4.74 -5.15
N THR A 156 -14.45 5.37 -4.00
CA THR A 156 -15.69 6.12 -3.77
C THR A 156 -15.77 7.32 -4.70
N PRO A 157 -16.97 7.89 -4.93
CA PRO A 157 -17.12 9.11 -5.73
C PRO A 157 -16.24 10.26 -5.24
N GLU A 158 -16.07 10.42 -3.92
CA GLU A 158 -15.24 11.46 -3.31
C GLU A 158 -13.75 11.22 -3.58
N GLN A 159 -13.27 9.98 -3.43
CA GLN A 159 -11.89 9.62 -3.77
C GLN A 159 -11.60 9.82 -5.26
N LEU A 160 -12.54 9.40 -6.12
CA LEU A 160 -12.39 9.58 -7.57
C LEU A 160 -12.36 11.08 -7.95
N ALA A 161 -13.22 11.90 -7.31
CA ALA A 161 -13.21 13.34 -7.49
C ALA A 161 -11.89 13.98 -7.01
N TYR A 162 -11.34 13.50 -5.89
CA TYR A 162 -10.04 13.91 -5.40
C TYR A 162 -8.94 13.65 -6.44
N PHE A 163 -8.79 12.43 -6.98
CA PHE A 163 -7.75 12.15 -7.97
C PHE A 163 -7.95 12.90 -9.29
N ARG A 164 -9.20 13.17 -9.68
CA ARG A 164 -9.49 14.03 -10.84
C ARG A 164 -9.01 15.46 -10.61
N ALA A 165 -9.26 16.02 -9.42
CA ALA A 165 -8.80 17.36 -9.05
C ALA A 165 -7.28 17.40 -8.80
N ASN A 166 -6.68 16.30 -8.32
CA ASN A 166 -5.27 16.20 -7.96
C ASN A 166 -4.37 15.94 -9.18
N GLY A 167 -4.37 16.86 -10.14
CA GLY A 167 -3.58 16.74 -11.36
C GLY A 167 -4.06 15.64 -12.32
N ASN A 168 -5.30 15.16 -12.15
CA ASN A 168 -5.96 14.15 -12.99
C ASN A 168 -5.11 12.89 -13.24
N ASN A 169 -4.47 12.40 -12.19
CA ASN A 169 -3.61 11.22 -12.21
C ASN A 169 -3.74 10.41 -10.92
N ALA A 170 -3.51 9.11 -11.01
CA ALA A 170 -3.48 8.19 -9.89
C ALA A 170 -2.14 7.44 -9.89
N MET A 171 -1.38 7.60 -8.80
CA MET A 171 -0.27 6.72 -8.45
C MET A 171 -0.84 5.55 -7.63
N ILE A 172 -0.58 4.32 -8.07
CA ILE A 172 -1.01 3.11 -7.39
C ILE A 172 0.23 2.33 -6.94
N PHE A 173 0.26 1.92 -5.67
CA PHE A 173 1.31 1.09 -5.11
C PHE A 173 0.78 -0.30 -4.71
N VAL A 174 1.50 -1.35 -5.11
CA VAL A 174 1.22 -2.74 -4.74
C VAL A 174 2.42 -3.31 -3.98
N HIS A 175 2.20 -3.64 -2.70
CA HIS A 175 3.25 -4.17 -1.82
C HIS A 175 3.70 -5.59 -2.22
N GLY A 176 4.83 -6.02 -1.66
CA GLY A 176 5.46 -7.32 -1.91
C GLY A 176 4.85 -8.50 -1.15
N TYR A 177 5.54 -9.65 -1.24
CA TYR A 177 5.24 -10.87 -0.48
C TYR A 177 5.42 -10.64 1.02
N ASN A 178 4.73 -11.45 1.84
CA ASN A 178 4.91 -11.53 3.29
C ASN A 178 4.66 -10.22 4.07
N VAL A 179 3.85 -9.32 3.51
CA VAL A 179 3.43 -8.10 4.21
C VAL A 179 2.07 -8.38 4.88
N PRO A 180 1.96 -8.37 6.22
CA PRO A 180 0.66 -8.51 6.90
C PRO A 180 -0.19 -7.25 6.70
N HIS A 181 -1.49 -7.31 6.99
CA HIS A 181 -2.35 -6.12 6.89
C HIS A 181 -1.89 -4.99 7.82
N GLY A 182 -1.43 -5.35 9.02
CA GLY A 182 -0.85 -4.44 10.01
C GLY A 182 -1.86 -3.53 10.71
N GLU A 183 -1.34 -2.61 11.51
CA GLU A 183 -2.10 -1.57 12.20
C GLU A 183 -1.47 -0.18 11.99
N TRP A 184 -2.28 0.86 12.16
CA TRP A 184 -1.84 2.24 12.01
C TRP A 184 -1.08 2.64 13.26
N GLY A 185 -0.01 3.41 13.09
CA GLY A 185 0.72 4.00 14.19
C GLY A 185 -0.12 5.05 14.94
N ARG A 186 0.49 5.71 15.94
CA ARG A 186 -0.18 6.73 16.75
C ARG A 186 0.68 7.98 16.86
N PHE A 187 0.02 9.13 17.01
CA PHE A 187 0.74 10.37 17.33
C PHE A 187 1.24 10.33 18.77
N LEU A 188 2.47 10.80 18.99
CA LEU A 188 2.99 11.00 20.33
C LEU A 188 2.30 12.21 20.97
N LYS A 189 1.58 12.01 22.08
CA LYS A 189 0.95 13.09 22.85
C LYS A 189 1.90 13.67 23.91
N GLY A 190 2.90 12.90 24.31
CA GLY A 190 3.90 13.27 25.31
C GLY A 190 4.38 12.02 26.03
N ASP A 191 4.62 12.12 27.33
CA ASP A 191 5.06 11.00 28.15
C ASP A 191 4.17 10.80 29.38
N SER A 192 4.33 9.64 30.02
CA SER A 192 3.68 9.32 31.28
C SER A 192 4.64 8.56 32.20
N ARG A 193 4.36 8.59 33.51
CA ARG A 193 5.14 7.82 34.50
C ARG A 193 4.56 6.42 34.61
N SER A 194 5.35 5.42 34.24
CA SER A 194 5.03 4.00 34.44
C SER A 194 5.81 3.44 35.63
N PRO A 195 5.16 2.75 36.59
CA PRO A 195 5.86 2.10 37.68
C PRO A 195 6.66 0.91 37.17
N HIS A 196 7.93 0.82 37.55
CA HIS A 196 8.83 -0.28 37.23
C HIS A 196 9.38 -0.89 38.52
N TRP A 197 9.28 -2.20 38.67
CA TRP A 197 9.71 -2.90 39.87
C TRP A 197 11.08 -3.54 39.68
N HIS A 198 12.01 -3.23 40.59
CA HIS A 198 13.30 -3.91 40.69
C HIS A 198 13.38 -4.57 42.06
N GLY A 199 13.05 -5.86 42.14
CA GLY A 199 12.86 -6.55 43.42
C GLY A 199 11.72 -5.92 44.24
N ASN A 200 12.00 -5.55 45.49
CA ASN A 200 11.01 -4.91 46.38
C ASN A 200 10.97 -3.37 46.26
N THR A 201 11.72 -2.78 45.31
CA THR A 201 11.81 -1.32 45.16
C THR A 201 11.03 -0.85 43.94
N ARG A 202 10.15 0.14 44.15
CA ARG A 202 9.35 0.76 43.08
C ARG A 202 10.12 1.96 42.51
N SER A 203 10.45 1.89 41.23
CA SER A 203 10.98 2.99 40.44
C SER A 203 9.93 3.47 39.43
N PHE A 204 10.20 4.57 38.73
CA PHE A 204 9.34 5.07 37.67
C PHE A 204 10.15 5.33 36.42
N SER A 205 9.72 4.79 35.29
CA SER A 205 10.21 5.14 33.96
C SER A 205 9.24 6.11 33.29
N ARG A 206 9.79 7.01 32.45
CA ARG A 206 8.97 7.81 31.54
C ARG A 206 8.75 6.98 30.29
N VAL A 207 7.49 6.77 29.92
CA VAL A 207 7.10 5.99 28.74
C VAL A 207 6.27 6.84 27.79
N PRO A 208 6.25 6.54 26.48
CA PRO A 208 5.42 7.25 25.52
C PRO A 208 3.96 7.27 25.93
N LYS A 209 3.32 8.44 25.82
CA LYS A 209 1.88 8.62 25.94
C LYS A 209 1.31 8.89 24.57
N TRP A 210 0.49 7.97 24.09
CA TRP A 210 -0.07 8.00 22.74
C TRP A 210 -1.35 8.81 22.65
N HIS A 211 -1.54 9.48 21.52
CA HIS A 211 -2.82 10.03 21.10
C HIS A 211 -3.79 8.87 20.77
N PRO A 212 -5.11 8.99 21.07
CA PRO A 212 -6.09 7.99 20.66
C PRO A 212 -6.31 7.90 19.14
N TYR A 213 -5.76 8.82 18.34
CA TYR A 213 -5.95 8.83 16.88
C TYR A 213 -4.81 8.12 16.17
N LYS A 214 -5.19 7.48 15.07
CA LYS A 214 -4.28 6.78 14.15
C LYS A 214 -3.46 7.80 13.38
N ALA A 215 -2.15 7.59 13.33
CA ALA A 215 -1.24 8.34 12.48
C ALA A 215 -1.29 7.74 11.07
N MET A 216 -1.97 8.45 10.15
CA MET A 216 -2.18 8.01 8.77
C MET A 216 -1.28 8.79 7.79
N VAL A 217 -0.09 9.16 8.28
CA VAL A 217 0.95 9.96 7.61
C VAL A 217 2.29 9.59 8.23
N LYS A 218 3.37 9.69 7.45
CA LYS A 218 4.73 9.40 7.94
C LYS A 218 5.13 10.39 9.02
N GLN A 219 5.55 9.85 10.15
CA GLN A 219 6.19 10.54 11.26
C GLN A 219 7.69 10.24 11.28
N ASP A 220 8.47 11.11 11.92
CA ASP A 220 9.89 10.89 12.16
C ASP A 220 10.09 10.46 13.62
N PRO A 221 10.36 9.17 13.89
CA PRO A 221 10.49 8.66 15.26
C PRO A 221 11.60 9.38 16.02
N GLN A 222 12.74 9.62 15.36
CA GLN A 222 13.90 10.29 15.94
C GLN A 222 13.53 11.72 16.37
N ALA A 223 12.99 12.50 15.43
CA ALA A 223 12.61 13.89 15.71
C ALA A 223 11.48 14.01 16.75
N LEU A 224 10.60 13.02 16.88
CA LEU A 224 9.57 12.97 17.91
C LEU A 224 10.12 12.61 19.29
N SER A 225 11.14 11.74 19.34
CA SER A 225 11.80 11.33 20.57
C SER A 225 12.80 12.38 21.09
N ASP A 226 13.18 13.36 20.27
CA ASP A 226 14.07 14.45 20.66
C ASP A 226 13.52 15.21 21.89
N GLY A 227 14.27 15.15 22.99
CA GLY A 227 13.89 15.75 24.27
C GLY A 227 13.12 14.83 25.23
N TYR A 228 12.88 13.58 24.86
CA TYR A 228 12.35 12.53 25.74
C TYR A 228 13.44 11.52 26.15
N PRO A 229 13.29 10.83 27.30
CA PRO A 229 14.27 9.84 27.79
C PRO A 229 14.00 8.43 27.25
N PHE A 230 13.31 8.31 26.12
CA PHE A 230 12.99 7.06 25.44
C PHE A 230 13.25 7.24 23.94
N THR A 231 13.58 6.16 23.25
CA THR A 231 13.57 6.08 21.79
C THR A 231 12.19 5.63 21.32
N LEU A 232 11.86 5.97 20.08
CA LEU A 232 10.66 5.48 19.40
C LEU A 232 11.10 4.70 18.18
N GLU A 233 10.53 3.51 18.00
CA GLU A 233 10.77 2.72 16.79
C GLU A 233 9.83 3.19 15.68
N ASP A 234 10.17 2.89 14.42
CA ASP A 234 9.29 3.21 13.28
C ASP A 234 7.90 2.59 13.47
N ALA A 235 7.84 1.34 13.94
CA ALA A 235 6.59 0.62 14.16
C ALA A 235 5.65 1.30 15.17
N ASP A 236 6.19 2.03 16.16
CA ASP A 236 5.40 2.70 17.19
C ASP A 236 4.59 3.86 16.61
N VAL A 237 5.22 4.65 15.74
CA VAL A 237 4.66 5.91 15.22
C VAL A 237 4.07 5.75 13.82
N ASN A 238 4.61 4.85 13.01
CA ASN A 238 4.25 4.63 11.62
C ASN A 238 3.47 3.32 11.41
N GLY A 239 3.23 2.56 12.47
CA GLY A 239 2.44 1.33 12.41
C GLY A 239 3.21 0.18 11.76
N SER A 240 2.50 -0.87 11.35
CA SER A 240 3.08 -2.11 10.83
C SER A 240 2.47 -2.55 9.49
N GLY A 241 3.10 -3.52 8.82
CA GLY A 241 2.56 -4.18 7.64
C GLY A 241 2.22 -3.21 6.49
N VAL A 242 1.10 -3.45 5.80
CA VAL A 242 0.67 -2.62 4.64
C VAL A 242 0.48 -1.16 5.03
N GLN A 243 0.03 -0.88 6.24
CA GLN A 243 -0.25 0.48 6.70
C GLN A 243 1.05 1.28 6.85
N ASN A 244 2.11 0.66 7.36
CA ASN A 244 3.46 1.22 7.41
C ASN A 244 4.03 1.43 6.00
N TRP A 245 3.95 0.42 5.13
CA TRP A 245 4.37 0.54 3.73
C TRP A 245 3.66 1.68 3.00
N ALA A 246 2.35 1.83 3.20
CA ALA A 246 1.55 2.84 2.52
C ALA A 246 2.04 4.26 2.83
N ILE A 247 2.29 4.58 4.11
CA ILE A 247 2.67 5.94 4.50
C ILE A 247 4.11 6.28 4.12
N HIS A 248 5.02 5.30 4.20
CA HIS A 248 6.41 5.50 3.79
C HIS A 248 6.53 5.68 2.29
N MET A 249 5.86 4.84 1.50
CA MET A 249 5.86 4.96 0.04
C MET A 249 5.20 6.25 -0.41
N GLU A 250 4.04 6.60 0.15
CA GLU A 250 3.36 7.86 -0.16
C GLU A 250 4.25 9.07 0.17
N TYR A 251 4.87 9.09 1.35
CA TYR A 251 5.78 10.15 1.76
C TYR A 251 7.01 10.25 0.85
N CYS A 252 7.69 9.15 0.56
CA CYS A 252 8.88 9.14 -0.28
C CYS A 252 8.58 9.58 -1.72
N LEU A 253 7.45 9.14 -2.30
CA LEU A 253 7.04 9.57 -3.64
C LEU A 253 6.73 11.08 -3.68
N ASN A 254 6.03 11.61 -2.67
CA ASN A 254 5.78 13.04 -2.54
C ASN A 254 7.09 13.84 -2.41
N LYS A 255 8.00 13.40 -1.51
CA LYS A 255 9.32 14.02 -1.32
C LYS A 255 10.13 14.03 -2.62
N ALA A 256 10.11 12.93 -3.37
CA ALA A 256 10.84 12.79 -4.62
C ALA A 256 10.27 13.67 -5.73
N ALA A 257 8.96 13.92 -5.69
CA ALA A 257 8.29 14.80 -6.63
C ALA A 257 8.40 16.30 -6.27
N GLY A 258 8.84 16.65 -5.05
CA GLY A 258 9.18 18.04 -4.68
C GLY A 258 8.63 18.52 -3.34
N PHE A 259 7.86 17.70 -2.62
CA PHE A 259 7.36 18.04 -1.28
C PHE A 259 8.52 18.35 -0.32
N ASP A 260 8.42 19.46 0.40
CA ASP A 260 9.47 19.95 1.30
C ASP A 260 9.48 19.22 2.66
N GLY A 261 8.40 18.53 3.03
CA GLY A 261 8.25 17.88 4.34
C GLY A 261 7.58 18.77 5.39
N THR A 262 7.26 20.03 5.05
CA THR A 262 6.75 21.04 5.98
C THR A 262 5.39 21.61 5.59
N ASP A 263 5.18 22.02 4.34
CA ASP A 263 3.88 22.47 3.86
C ASP A 263 3.12 21.31 3.22
N TRP A 264 2.09 20.83 3.91
CA TRP A 264 1.29 19.68 3.48
C TRP A 264 0.15 20.05 2.51
N MET A 265 -0.04 21.33 2.22
CA MET A 265 -1.05 21.78 1.25
C MET A 265 -0.95 21.08 -0.12
N PRO A 266 0.23 20.96 -0.75
CA PRO A 266 0.34 20.35 -2.06
C PRO A 266 0.51 18.81 -1.99
N PHE A 267 0.52 18.22 -0.79
CA PHE A 267 0.69 16.77 -0.61
C PHE A 267 -0.40 15.98 -1.35
N SER A 268 0.02 14.99 -2.13
CA SER A 268 -0.82 14.17 -2.99
C SER A 268 -1.00 12.78 -2.38
N ARG A 269 -2.24 12.34 -2.24
CA ARG A 269 -2.52 10.94 -1.87
C ARG A 269 -2.22 9.98 -3.03
N ILE A 270 -1.88 8.75 -2.70
CA ILE A 270 -1.74 7.62 -3.63
C ILE A 270 -2.76 6.52 -3.28
N ILE A 271 -2.96 5.58 -4.20
CA ILE A 271 -3.82 4.41 -3.99
C ILE A 271 -2.94 3.22 -3.59
N ASN A 272 -3.11 2.71 -2.38
CA ASN A 272 -2.36 1.55 -1.90
C ASN A 272 -3.22 0.29 -2.02
N ILE A 273 -2.65 -0.78 -2.58
CA ILE A 273 -3.35 -2.07 -2.74
C ILE A 273 -2.90 -3.03 -1.63
N SER A 274 -3.83 -3.40 -0.75
CA SER A 274 -3.62 -4.44 0.26
C SER A 274 -4.10 -5.78 -0.29
N TRP A 275 -3.24 -6.79 -0.36
CA TRP A 275 -3.59 -8.12 -0.90
C TRP A 275 -3.03 -9.24 -0.02
N PRO A 276 -3.59 -10.46 -0.02
CA PRO A 276 -3.27 -11.49 0.97
C PRO A 276 -1.96 -12.23 0.63
N GLY A 277 -0.86 -11.49 0.62
CA GLY A 277 0.49 -11.97 0.34
C GLY A 277 1.26 -12.45 1.57
N ASP A 278 0.71 -12.24 2.76
CA ASP A 278 1.19 -12.84 4.00
C ASP A 278 0.52 -14.21 4.16
N THR A 279 1.28 -15.24 3.79
CA THR A 279 0.88 -16.65 3.92
C THR A 279 1.82 -17.40 4.87
N GLY A 280 2.68 -16.68 5.61
CA GLY A 280 3.86 -17.22 6.26
C GLY A 280 4.96 -17.66 5.27
N SER A 281 6.20 -17.75 5.75
CA SER A 281 7.41 -17.96 4.92
C SER A 281 7.47 -19.29 4.13
N THR A 282 6.57 -20.24 4.38
CA THR A 282 6.65 -21.60 3.80
C THR A 282 5.67 -21.90 2.66
N ASP A 283 4.69 -21.03 2.38
CA ASP A 283 3.63 -21.28 1.38
C ASP A 283 3.63 -20.28 0.21
N PHE A 284 4.80 -20.13 -0.43
CA PHE A 284 5.01 -19.19 -1.54
C PHE A 284 4.02 -19.40 -2.71
N MET A 285 3.70 -20.65 -3.05
CA MET A 285 2.71 -20.95 -4.09
C MET A 285 1.30 -20.48 -3.72
N GLN A 286 0.90 -20.55 -2.45
CA GLN A 286 -0.38 -19.98 -2.06
C GLN A 286 -0.38 -18.46 -2.25
N ALA A 287 0.71 -17.76 -1.92
CA ALA A 287 0.82 -16.33 -2.15
C ALA A 287 0.77 -15.98 -3.64
N GLU A 288 1.32 -16.82 -4.51
CA GLU A 288 1.19 -16.68 -5.96
C GLU A 288 -0.27 -16.77 -6.45
N LEU A 289 -1.03 -17.76 -5.97
CA LEU A 289 -2.46 -17.92 -6.27
C LEU A 289 -3.27 -16.74 -5.73
N ASN A 290 -2.93 -16.28 -4.52
CA ASN A 290 -3.52 -15.10 -3.89
C ASN A 290 -3.23 -13.83 -4.70
N ALA A 291 -2.00 -13.68 -5.22
CA ALA A 291 -1.61 -12.54 -6.04
C ALA A 291 -2.43 -12.48 -7.34
N MET A 292 -2.63 -13.62 -8.02
CA MET A 292 -3.48 -13.67 -9.21
C MET A 292 -4.95 -13.38 -8.89
N THR A 293 -5.46 -13.90 -7.77
CA THR A 293 -6.82 -13.62 -7.29
C THR A 293 -7.02 -12.13 -7.03
N ALA A 294 -6.06 -11.48 -6.35
CA ALA A 294 -6.04 -10.04 -6.13
C ALA A 294 -5.91 -9.28 -7.45
N GLY A 295 -5.10 -9.75 -8.40
CA GLY A 295 -4.97 -9.14 -9.72
C GLY A 295 -6.28 -9.12 -10.50
N ARG A 296 -7.11 -10.17 -10.41
CA ARG A 296 -8.47 -10.16 -10.99
C ARG A 296 -9.34 -9.06 -10.37
N ARG A 297 -9.24 -8.88 -9.05
CA ARG A 297 -9.99 -7.86 -8.29
C ARG A 297 -9.47 -6.44 -8.50
N LEU A 298 -8.24 -6.28 -8.99
CA LEU A 298 -7.68 -4.97 -9.33
C LEU A 298 -8.21 -4.41 -10.66
N VAL A 299 -8.70 -5.28 -11.57
CA VAL A 299 -9.19 -4.90 -12.89
C VAL A 299 -10.30 -3.81 -12.85
N PRO A 300 -11.35 -3.92 -12.01
CA PRO A 300 -12.40 -2.91 -11.90
C PRO A 300 -11.91 -1.51 -11.52
N LEU A 301 -10.90 -1.41 -10.64
CA LEU A 301 -10.30 -0.13 -10.26
C LEU A 301 -9.61 0.53 -11.46
N LEU A 302 -8.81 -0.24 -12.20
CA LEU A 302 -8.08 0.26 -13.37
C LEU A 302 -9.04 0.72 -14.46
N GLN A 303 -10.14 -0.01 -14.68
CA GLN A 303 -11.20 0.41 -15.60
C GLN A 303 -11.91 1.67 -15.11
N GLN A 304 -12.26 1.75 -13.82
CA GLN A 304 -12.89 2.94 -13.24
C GLN A 304 -12.03 4.20 -13.45
N LEU A 305 -10.73 4.12 -13.21
CA LEU A 305 -9.80 5.23 -13.41
C LEU A 305 -9.69 5.63 -14.89
N GLN A 306 -9.60 4.65 -15.79
CA GLN A 306 -9.58 4.88 -17.23
C GLN A 306 -10.87 5.55 -17.72
N ASP A 307 -12.02 5.01 -17.35
CA ASP A 307 -13.34 5.52 -17.75
C ASP A 307 -13.59 6.92 -17.15
N ALA A 308 -12.96 7.24 -16.02
CA ALA A 308 -12.97 8.57 -15.42
C ALA A 308 -12.01 9.57 -16.08
N GLY A 309 -11.17 9.13 -17.03
CA GLY A 309 -10.17 9.94 -17.73
C GLY A 309 -8.92 10.28 -16.90
N ILE A 310 -8.64 9.50 -15.84
CA ILE A 310 -7.51 9.71 -14.93
C ILE A 310 -6.30 8.92 -15.44
N ALA A 311 -5.15 9.59 -15.57
CA ALA A 311 -3.88 8.94 -15.93
C ALA A 311 -3.44 7.94 -14.85
N VAL A 312 -2.96 6.75 -15.23
CA VAL A 312 -2.68 5.67 -14.26
C VAL A 312 -1.20 5.30 -14.29
N ASN A 313 -0.59 5.35 -13.12
CA ASN A 313 0.81 4.97 -12.91
C ASN A 313 0.88 3.93 -11.80
N LEU A 314 1.55 2.81 -12.06
CA LEU A 314 1.58 1.66 -11.15
C LEU A 314 3.02 1.39 -10.70
N ILE A 315 3.24 1.28 -9.39
CA ILE A 315 4.50 0.81 -8.81
C ILE A 315 4.21 -0.48 -8.05
N THR A 316 4.96 -1.53 -8.35
CA THR A 316 4.82 -2.83 -7.69
C THR A 316 6.14 -3.27 -7.10
N HIS A 317 6.09 -3.93 -5.95
CA HIS A 317 7.26 -4.52 -5.32
C HIS A 317 7.18 -6.05 -5.31
N SER A 318 8.31 -6.74 -5.55
CA SER A 318 8.42 -8.18 -5.31
C SER A 318 7.28 -8.97 -5.98
N LEU A 319 6.58 -9.83 -5.24
CA LEU A 319 5.45 -10.62 -5.76
C LEU A 319 4.20 -9.77 -6.07
N GLY A 320 4.13 -8.53 -5.59
CA GLY A 320 3.12 -7.54 -6.01
C GLY A 320 3.14 -7.28 -7.51
N ALA A 321 4.27 -7.52 -8.19
CA ALA A 321 4.35 -7.53 -9.65
C ALA A 321 3.37 -8.52 -10.29
N ARG A 322 3.18 -9.71 -9.69
CA ARG A 322 2.23 -10.73 -10.19
C ARG A 322 0.78 -10.25 -10.10
N VAL A 323 0.42 -9.48 -9.07
CA VAL A 323 -0.91 -8.86 -8.92
C VAL A 323 -1.18 -7.93 -10.11
N ALA A 324 -0.27 -7.00 -10.37
CA ALA A 324 -0.41 -6.03 -11.46
C ALA A 324 -0.39 -6.70 -12.84
N LEU A 325 0.58 -7.59 -13.09
CA LEU A 325 0.70 -8.26 -14.38
C LEU A 325 -0.50 -9.16 -14.68
N THR A 326 -1.11 -9.77 -13.65
CA THR A 326 -2.40 -10.46 -13.81
C THR A 326 -3.48 -9.49 -14.28
N ALA A 327 -3.66 -8.36 -13.60
CA ALA A 327 -4.69 -7.37 -13.98
C ALA A 327 -4.48 -6.85 -15.41
N LEU A 328 -3.24 -6.52 -15.77
CA LEU A 328 -2.88 -6.03 -17.08
C LEU A 328 -2.99 -7.09 -18.16
N ASN A 329 -2.69 -8.35 -17.87
CA ASN A 329 -2.88 -9.45 -18.81
C ASN A 329 -4.37 -9.63 -19.14
N ILE A 330 -5.25 -9.53 -18.15
CA ILE A 330 -6.71 -9.58 -18.35
C ILE A 330 -7.17 -8.39 -19.20
N LEU A 331 -6.74 -7.18 -18.86
CA LEU A 331 -7.08 -5.96 -19.60
C LEU A 331 -6.59 -6.00 -21.05
N GLY A 332 -5.34 -6.40 -21.28
CA GLY A 332 -4.77 -6.54 -22.61
C GLY A 332 -5.45 -7.64 -23.43
N THR A 333 -5.89 -8.73 -22.79
CA THR A 333 -6.66 -9.81 -23.45
C THR A 333 -8.05 -9.32 -23.87
N THR A 334 -8.66 -8.45 -23.08
CA THR A 334 -9.99 -7.87 -23.35
C THR A 334 -9.95 -6.64 -24.27
N GLY A 335 -8.78 -6.28 -24.80
CA GLY A 335 -8.61 -5.19 -25.77
C GLY A 335 -8.47 -3.80 -25.14
N ARG A 336 -8.29 -3.69 -23.82
CA ARG A 336 -8.02 -2.42 -23.13
C ARG A 336 -6.53 -2.09 -23.25
N HIS A 337 -6.17 -1.29 -24.25
CA HIS A 337 -4.77 -0.97 -24.56
C HIS A 337 -4.33 0.35 -23.92
N ASN A 338 -3.03 0.45 -23.58
CA ASN A 338 -2.37 1.66 -23.06
C ASN A 338 -3.12 2.36 -21.91
N LEU A 339 -3.78 1.56 -21.06
CA LEU A 339 -4.54 2.01 -19.90
C LEU A 339 -3.61 2.57 -18.82
N VAL A 340 -2.50 1.87 -18.56
CA VAL A 340 -1.48 2.30 -17.61
C VAL A 340 -0.39 3.03 -18.37
N ASP A 341 -0.11 4.28 -18.00
CA ASP A 341 0.92 5.10 -18.62
C ASP A 341 2.31 4.53 -18.30
N HIS A 342 2.57 4.24 -17.03
CA HIS A 342 3.83 3.67 -16.56
C HIS A 342 3.59 2.54 -15.56
N LEU A 343 4.20 1.38 -15.80
CA LEU A 343 4.32 0.27 -14.85
C LEU A 343 5.77 0.14 -14.40
N PHE A 344 6.02 0.38 -13.12
CA PHE A 344 7.31 0.16 -12.47
C PHE A 344 7.27 -1.19 -11.73
N LEU A 345 8.01 -2.15 -12.26
CA LEU A 345 8.26 -3.43 -11.63
C LEU A 345 9.54 -3.31 -10.80
N TRP A 346 9.41 -3.07 -9.50
CA TRP A 346 10.53 -2.90 -8.59
C TRP A 346 10.85 -4.23 -7.90
N GLN A 347 12.06 -4.75 -8.16
CA GLN A 347 12.50 -6.08 -7.71
C GLN A 347 11.45 -7.17 -8.00
N PRO A 348 10.89 -7.25 -9.22
CA PRO A 348 9.79 -8.17 -9.47
C PRO A 348 10.23 -9.61 -9.19
N ALA A 349 9.55 -10.24 -8.23
CA ALA A 349 9.47 -11.68 -8.16
C ALA A 349 8.48 -12.08 -9.25
N VAL A 350 8.94 -12.00 -10.51
CA VAL A 350 8.39 -12.68 -11.70
C VAL A 350 9.48 -13.29 -12.54
N ALA A 351 9.15 -14.32 -13.31
CA ALA A 351 10.06 -14.97 -14.24
C ALA A 351 10.74 -13.94 -15.15
N ASP A 352 12.00 -14.15 -15.49
CA ASP A 352 12.74 -13.34 -16.46
C ASP A 352 11.99 -13.10 -17.78
N ASN A 353 11.32 -14.11 -18.33
CA ASN A 353 10.48 -13.99 -19.52
C ASN A 353 8.99 -13.68 -19.24
N ALA A 354 8.63 -13.22 -18.04
CA ALA A 354 7.22 -13.04 -17.66
C ALA A 354 6.45 -12.08 -18.56
N LEU A 355 7.16 -11.22 -19.30
CA LEU A 355 6.59 -10.28 -20.27
C LEU A 355 6.60 -10.79 -21.72
N SER A 356 7.06 -12.03 -21.95
CA SER A 356 7.03 -12.67 -23.27
C SER A 356 5.61 -12.70 -23.81
N ASN A 357 5.46 -12.44 -25.11
CA ASN A 357 4.17 -12.53 -25.80
C ASN A 357 3.82 -13.97 -26.23
N ASP A 358 4.72 -14.93 -26.01
CA ASP A 358 4.55 -16.33 -26.38
C ASP A 358 4.28 -17.19 -25.14
N PRO A 359 3.03 -17.66 -24.95
CA PRO A 359 2.67 -18.50 -23.80
C PRO A 359 3.41 -19.85 -23.78
N GLU A 360 3.90 -20.35 -24.93
CA GLU A 360 4.62 -21.63 -24.99
C GLU A 360 6.04 -21.54 -24.40
N ARG A 361 6.56 -20.32 -24.20
CA ARG A 361 7.84 -20.10 -23.49
C ARG A 361 7.68 -20.18 -21.97
N ASP A 362 6.47 -20.42 -21.48
CA ASP A 362 6.27 -20.66 -20.07
C ASP A 362 6.70 -22.06 -19.66
N ALA A 363 7.84 -22.13 -18.98
CA ALA A 363 8.32 -23.33 -18.32
C ALA A 363 7.44 -23.78 -17.13
N HIS A 364 6.57 -22.90 -16.62
CA HIS A 364 5.72 -23.21 -15.49
C HIS A 364 4.63 -24.21 -15.90
N PRO A 365 4.46 -25.35 -15.20
CA PRO A 365 3.58 -26.43 -15.65
C PRO A 365 2.09 -26.06 -15.71
N PHE A 366 1.68 -25.03 -14.96
CA PHE A 366 0.32 -24.46 -14.99
C PHE A 366 0.17 -23.17 -15.81
N GLY A 367 1.20 -22.73 -16.52
CA GLY A 367 1.13 -21.50 -17.30
C GLY A 367 1.06 -20.22 -16.45
N LEU A 368 1.73 -20.17 -15.29
CA LEU A 368 1.68 -19.05 -14.34
C LEU A 368 2.85 -18.07 -14.47
N GLY A 369 3.79 -18.38 -15.35
CA GLY A 369 5.08 -17.70 -15.45
C GLY A 369 5.14 -16.61 -16.50
N VAL A 370 4.11 -16.43 -17.35
CA VAL A 370 4.08 -15.40 -18.39
C VAL A 370 2.72 -14.68 -18.48
N PHE A 371 2.77 -13.42 -18.88
CA PHE A 371 1.64 -12.50 -18.99
C PHE A 371 1.60 -11.87 -20.39
N PRO A 372 1.26 -12.67 -21.43
CA PRO A 372 1.52 -12.33 -22.82
C PRO A 372 0.75 -11.11 -23.33
N ALA A 373 -0.35 -10.74 -22.67
CA ALA A 373 -1.13 -9.56 -23.03
C ALA A 373 -0.87 -8.36 -22.12
N ALA A 374 -0.11 -8.48 -21.03
CA ALA A 374 0.10 -7.37 -20.09
C ALA A 374 0.74 -6.14 -20.74
N HIS A 375 1.67 -6.36 -21.67
CA HIS A 375 2.32 -5.28 -22.43
C HIS A 375 1.37 -4.46 -23.30
N LYS A 376 0.17 -4.98 -23.62
CA LYS A 376 -0.82 -4.24 -24.41
C LYS A 376 -1.51 -3.19 -23.55
N ALA A 377 -1.70 -3.47 -22.26
CA ALA A 377 -2.40 -2.60 -21.32
C ALA A 377 -1.51 -1.51 -20.71
N ALA A 378 -0.18 -1.66 -20.75
CA ALA A 378 0.77 -0.64 -20.29
C ALA A 378 1.50 0.02 -21.46
N ARG A 379 1.58 1.35 -21.47
CA ARG A 379 2.32 2.11 -22.49
C ARG A 379 3.84 1.96 -22.31
N GLN A 380 4.30 1.94 -21.06
CA GLN A 380 5.70 1.71 -20.72
C GLN A 380 5.81 0.80 -19.50
N ILE A 381 6.75 -0.15 -19.55
CA ILE A 381 7.12 -1.03 -18.45
C ILE A 381 8.59 -0.80 -18.10
N VAL A 382 8.87 -0.54 -16.84
CA VAL A 382 10.21 -0.26 -16.31
C VAL A 382 10.53 -1.32 -15.25
N VAL A 383 11.62 -2.05 -15.45
CA VAL A 383 12.09 -3.08 -14.51
C VAL A 383 13.26 -2.50 -13.71
N LEU A 384 13.08 -2.33 -12.39
CA LEU A 384 14.15 -1.96 -11.47
C LEU A 384 14.68 -3.23 -10.81
N HIS A 385 15.87 -3.68 -11.20
CA HIS A 385 16.46 -4.96 -10.75
C HIS A 385 17.76 -4.75 -9.96
N SER A 386 18.04 -5.64 -9.02
CA SER A 386 19.22 -5.56 -8.14
C SER A 386 19.78 -6.96 -7.90
N LYS A 387 21.10 -7.08 -8.01
CA LYS A 387 21.85 -8.26 -7.54
C LYS A 387 22.18 -8.16 -6.03
N GLY A 388 22.01 -6.98 -5.44
CA GLY A 388 22.24 -6.72 -4.01
C GLY A 388 21.03 -6.98 -3.11
N ASP A 389 19.87 -7.30 -3.67
CA ASP A 389 18.67 -7.59 -2.89
C ASP A 389 18.80 -8.95 -2.16
N GLY A 390 18.95 -8.89 -0.84
CA GLY A 390 19.12 -10.05 0.03
C GLY A 390 17.91 -10.99 0.13
N VAL A 391 16.75 -10.68 -0.45
CA VAL A 391 15.64 -11.65 -0.62
C VAL A 391 15.73 -12.36 -1.98
N LEU A 392 16.53 -11.85 -2.91
CA LEU A 392 16.64 -12.35 -4.28
C LEU A 392 17.91 -13.19 -4.52
N GLY A 393 18.47 -13.81 -3.47
CA GLY A 393 19.48 -14.87 -3.53
C GLY A 393 20.95 -14.42 -3.67
N PRO A 394 21.92 -15.23 -3.18
CA PRO A 394 23.34 -14.90 -3.23
C PRO A 394 24.03 -15.24 -4.57
N ASP A 395 25.23 -14.71 -4.79
CA ASP A 395 26.14 -15.07 -5.91
C ASP A 395 26.54 -16.57 -5.82
N GLU A 396 26.60 -17.26 -6.96
CA GLU A 396 26.82 -18.73 -7.10
C GLU A 396 28.09 -19.26 -6.39
N ARG A 397 29.03 -18.37 -6.05
CA ARG A 397 30.32 -18.73 -5.43
C ARG A 397 30.25 -19.07 -3.93
N TYR A 398 29.11 -18.92 -3.24
CA TYR A 398 29.04 -18.98 -1.76
C TYR A 398 27.99 -19.93 -1.15
N GLN A 399 27.44 -20.88 -1.91
CA GLN A 399 26.34 -21.76 -1.45
C GLN A 399 26.62 -22.70 -0.24
N LYS A 400 27.87 -22.81 0.27
CA LYS A 400 28.23 -23.87 1.24
C LYS A 400 28.51 -23.43 2.70
N SER A 401 28.42 -22.15 3.07
CA SER A 401 28.80 -21.67 4.43
C SER A 401 27.66 -21.12 5.29
N TRP A 402 26.43 -21.14 4.80
CA TRP A 402 25.28 -20.42 5.38
C TRP A 402 24.98 -20.76 6.85
N TRP A 403 24.85 -22.04 7.22
CA TRP A 403 24.47 -22.42 8.60
C TRP A 403 25.53 -22.10 9.63
N GLN A 404 26.81 -22.14 9.26
CA GLN A 404 27.91 -21.79 10.16
C GLN A 404 27.91 -20.28 10.42
N GLN A 405 27.69 -19.46 9.39
CA GLN A 405 27.66 -18.00 9.53
C GLN A 405 26.41 -17.50 10.27
N ILE A 406 25.25 -18.14 10.05
CA ILE A 406 24.05 -17.86 10.84
C ILE A 406 24.27 -18.24 12.31
N ALA A 407 24.81 -19.42 12.60
CA ALA A 407 25.12 -19.82 13.99
C ALA A 407 26.14 -18.88 14.66
N ASP A 408 27.14 -18.40 13.93
CA ASP A 408 28.16 -17.45 14.39
C ASP A 408 27.58 -16.02 14.60
N PHE A 409 26.68 -15.58 13.73
CA PHE A 409 25.91 -14.33 13.91
C PHE A 409 25.01 -14.42 15.14
N TRP A 410 24.26 -15.52 15.32
CA TRP A 410 23.40 -15.72 16.47
C TRP A 410 24.17 -15.80 17.79
N SER A 411 25.33 -16.44 17.78
CA SER A 411 26.17 -16.52 18.97
C SER A 411 26.80 -15.17 19.31
N SER A 412 27.10 -14.30 18.33
CA SER A 412 27.57 -12.92 18.61
C SER A 412 26.45 -11.95 19.05
N VAL A 413 25.24 -12.04 18.50
CA VAL A 413 24.07 -11.26 18.93
C VAL A 413 23.60 -11.65 20.34
N ALA A 414 23.74 -12.92 20.72
CA ALA A 414 23.35 -13.40 22.04
C ALA A 414 24.38 -13.13 23.15
N THR A 415 25.63 -12.73 22.81
CA THR A 415 26.72 -12.67 23.79
C THR A 415 27.31 -11.29 24.07
N ASP A 416 27.17 -10.26 23.23
CA ASP A 416 27.92 -9.01 23.45
C ASP A 416 27.06 -7.76 23.67
N SER A 417 27.06 -7.31 24.92
CA SER A 417 26.85 -5.92 25.32
C SER A 417 28.09 -5.08 24.94
N LEU A 418 28.23 -4.66 23.68
CA LEU A 418 29.31 -3.77 23.26
C LEU A 418 28.80 -2.61 22.40
N ALA A 419 29.06 -1.39 22.87
CA ALA A 419 28.68 -0.15 22.21
C ALA A 419 29.45 0.02 20.87
N GLY A 420 28.71 0.15 19.77
CA GLY A 420 29.24 0.40 18.44
C GLY A 420 28.18 0.31 17.32
N PRO A 421 28.55 0.61 16.06
CA PRO A 421 27.64 0.69 14.90
C PRO A 421 26.93 -0.61 14.49
N LEU A 422 27.20 -1.73 15.18
CA LEU A 422 26.48 -3.00 15.03
C LEU A 422 25.15 -3.01 15.79
N ASN A 423 24.95 -2.11 16.75
CA ASN A 423 23.71 -2.03 17.54
C ASN A 423 22.52 -1.53 16.71
N ASP A 424 22.75 -0.57 15.81
CA ASP A 424 21.69 0.00 14.96
C ASP A 424 21.16 -1.06 13.96
N VAL A 425 22.07 -1.85 13.37
CA VAL A 425 21.73 -2.96 12.47
C VAL A 425 21.00 -4.09 13.21
N ALA A 426 21.42 -4.42 14.44
CA ALA A 426 20.73 -5.42 15.26
C ALA A 426 19.33 -4.96 15.69
N HIS A 427 19.14 -3.66 15.97
CA HIS A 427 17.84 -3.07 16.30
C HIS A 427 16.90 -3.06 15.10
N ASP A 428 17.40 -2.70 13.90
CA ASP A 428 16.64 -2.72 12.65
C ASP A 428 16.19 -4.13 12.27
N ILE A 429 17.05 -5.14 12.46
CA ILE A 429 16.71 -6.55 12.23
C ILE A 429 15.66 -7.04 13.23
N LEU A 430 15.85 -6.78 14.53
CA LEU A 430 14.96 -7.29 15.59
C LEU A 430 13.60 -6.57 15.65
N SER A 431 13.51 -5.37 15.10
CA SER A 431 12.26 -4.58 15.02
C SER A 431 11.50 -4.76 13.71
N ALA A 432 12.06 -5.50 12.73
CA ALA A 432 11.40 -5.76 11.46
C ALA A 432 10.17 -6.68 11.63
N ASP A 433 9.11 -6.38 10.86
CA ASP A 433 7.86 -7.17 10.82
C ASP A 433 8.10 -8.65 10.45
N ASP A 434 9.19 -8.95 9.71
CA ASP A 434 9.77 -10.29 9.59
C ASP A 434 11.30 -10.20 9.76
N TRP A 435 11.72 -10.23 11.02
CA TRP A 435 13.12 -10.18 11.44
C TRP A 435 13.99 -11.26 10.77
N LEU A 436 13.39 -12.39 10.33
CA LEU A 436 14.12 -13.46 9.65
C LEU A 436 14.50 -13.06 8.22
N ASP A 437 13.62 -12.37 7.48
CA ASP A 437 13.88 -11.84 6.12
C ASP A 437 14.92 -10.69 6.16
N GLU A 438 14.89 -9.83 7.19
CA GLU A 438 15.87 -8.74 7.36
C GLU A 438 17.25 -9.26 7.80
N ALA A 439 17.28 -10.25 8.71
CA ALA A 439 18.51 -10.93 9.14
C ALA A 439 19.17 -11.70 7.98
N THR A 440 18.38 -12.41 7.18
CA THR A 440 18.86 -13.11 5.99
C THR A 440 19.25 -12.15 4.86
N GLY A 441 18.60 -10.99 4.76
CA GLY A 441 19.01 -9.90 3.89
C GLY A 441 20.41 -9.36 4.21
N HIS A 442 20.76 -9.24 5.49
CA HIS A 442 22.07 -8.78 5.96
C HIS A 442 23.18 -9.84 5.91
N VAL A 443 22.83 -11.13 6.09
CA VAL A 443 23.80 -12.24 6.20
C VAL A 443 24.00 -13.00 4.89
N HIS A 444 23.27 -12.62 3.82
CA HIS A 444 23.20 -13.17 2.45
C HIS A 444 21.86 -13.86 2.16
N GLY A 445 21.13 -13.34 1.16
CA GLY A 445 20.20 -14.09 0.31
C GLY A 445 19.25 -15.10 0.99
N ALA A 446 18.04 -14.72 1.38
CA ALA A 446 17.05 -15.59 2.04
C ALA A 446 16.48 -16.71 1.15
N TYR A 447 16.47 -16.53 -0.17
CA TYR A 447 15.82 -17.44 -1.12
C TYR A 447 16.77 -17.79 -2.27
N ASP A 448 16.92 -19.08 -2.59
CA ASP A 448 17.57 -19.54 -3.82
C ASP A 448 16.74 -19.06 -5.02
N LYS A 449 17.25 -18.06 -5.76
CA LYS A 449 16.42 -17.30 -6.70
C LYS A 449 16.15 -18.05 -8.00
N LYS A 450 15.07 -18.81 -7.96
CA LYS A 450 14.51 -19.50 -9.10
C LYS A 450 12.97 -19.38 -8.96
N TRP A 451 12.31 -18.81 -9.98
CA TRP A 451 10.93 -18.29 -10.02
C TRP A 451 9.85 -19.27 -9.54
N TRP A 452 10.15 -20.56 -9.52
CA TRP A 452 9.27 -21.58 -8.99
C TRP A 452 10.01 -22.64 -8.16
N THR A 453 11.26 -22.38 -7.72
CA THR A 453 11.83 -23.19 -6.63
C THR A 453 11.13 -22.82 -5.35
N PHE A 454 10.40 -23.79 -4.80
CA PHE A 454 10.02 -23.78 -3.41
C PHE A 454 11.28 -23.61 -2.55
N PRO A 455 11.17 -22.96 -1.37
CA PRO A 455 12.31 -22.77 -0.48
C PRO A 455 13.14 -24.06 -0.34
N SER A 456 14.45 -23.95 -0.52
CA SER A 456 15.39 -25.07 -0.67
C SER A 456 15.47 -26.01 0.54
N PHE A 457 14.80 -25.70 1.65
CA PHE A 457 14.69 -26.59 2.80
C PHE A 457 13.52 -27.59 2.71
N LEU A 458 12.63 -27.51 1.70
CA LEU A 458 11.47 -28.39 1.59
C LEU A 458 11.52 -29.45 0.49
N ASP A 459 12.35 -29.38 -0.55
CA ASP A 459 12.55 -30.46 -1.56
C ASP A 459 11.28 -31.19 -2.07
N ASN A 460 10.08 -30.57 -2.00
CA ASN A 460 8.79 -31.27 -2.09
C ASN A 460 7.88 -30.81 -3.23
N GLY A 461 8.42 -30.34 -4.37
CA GLY A 461 7.63 -30.07 -5.59
C GLY A 461 6.31 -29.27 -5.37
N PHE A 462 5.33 -29.47 -6.26
CA PHE A 462 4.00 -28.83 -6.17
C PHE A 462 3.04 -29.54 -5.19
N GLY A 463 3.47 -30.63 -4.56
CA GLY A 463 2.61 -31.53 -3.78
C GLY A 463 1.77 -30.82 -2.71
N PRO A 464 2.37 -30.10 -1.76
CA PRO A 464 1.64 -29.47 -0.65
C PRO A 464 0.56 -28.48 -1.10
N ALA A 465 0.86 -27.64 -2.09
CA ALA A 465 -0.09 -26.65 -2.61
C ALA A 465 -1.26 -27.31 -3.36
N ILE A 466 -0.97 -28.38 -4.11
CA ILE A 466 -1.99 -29.17 -4.82
C ILE A 466 -2.87 -29.95 -3.85
N GLU A 467 -2.28 -30.57 -2.84
CA GLU A 467 -3.01 -31.26 -1.77
C GLU A 467 -3.94 -30.30 -1.03
N LYS A 468 -3.49 -29.06 -0.79
CA LYS A 468 -4.32 -28.01 -0.19
C LYS A 468 -5.47 -27.58 -1.10
N LEU A 469 -5.19 -27.33 -2.38
CA LEU A 469 -6.18 -26.86 -3.35
C LEU A 469 -7.25 -27.93 -3.66
N TYR A 470 -6.85 -29.19 -3.77
CA TYR A 470 -7.72 -30.31 -4.18
C TYR A 470 -7.97 -31.33 -3.08
N LYS A 471 -7.87 -30.91 -1.81
CA LYS A 471 -7.99 -31.79 -0.63
C LYS A 471 -9.20 -32.74 -0.67
N ASP A 472 -10.34 -32.27 -1.17
CA ASP A 472 -11.61 -33.02 -1.21
C ASP A 472 -11.65 -34.08 -2.33
N TYR A 473 -10.66 -34.06 -3.22
CA TYR A 473 -10.50 -34.98 -4.34
C TYR A 473 -9.34 -35.95 -4.14
N LEU A 474 -8.61 -35.90 -3.02
CA LEU A 474 -7.54 -36.86 -2.78
C LEU A 474 -8.10 -38.28 -2.56
N PRO A 475 -7.35 -39.34 -2.95
CA PRO A 475 -6.02 -39.31 -3.58
C PRO A 475 -6.07 -39.03 -5.09
N LEU A 476 -5.06 -38.31 -5.60
CA LEU A 476 -4.90 -38.02 -7.04
C LEU A 476 -3.70 -38.75 -7.68
N THR A 477 -2.87 -39.40 -6.86
CA THR A 477 -1.75 -40.23 -7.29
C THR A 477 -1.93 -41.65 -6.74
N TYR A 478 -1.29 -42.62 -7.38
CA TYR A 478 -1.18 -43.98 -6.87
C TYR A 478 0.20 -44.51 -7.22
N ASP A 479 0.85 -45.16 -6.25
CA ASP A 479 2.16 -45.77 -6.45
C ASP A 479 1.96 -47.26 -6.76
N GLU A 480 2.41 -47.68 -7.96
CA GLU A 480 2.37 -49.09 -8.38
C GLU A 480 3.47 -49.94 -7.70
N ASP A 481 4.58 -49.31 -7.29
CA ASP A 481 5.79 -49.96 -6.75
C ASP A 481 5.87 -49.94 -5.21
N ALA A 482 5.01 -49.18 -4.54
CA ALA A 482 4.84 -49.22 -3.09
C ALA A 482 4.26 -50.56 -2.62
N GLY A 483 5.12 -51.58 -2.54
CA GLY A 483 4.86 -52.84 -1.87
C GLY A 483 4.53 -52.63 -0.39
N GLU A 484 3.39 -53.16 0.04
CA GLU A 484 2.86 -53.41 1.40
C GLU A 484 3.13 -52.44 2.57
N ARG A 485 3.79 -51.29 2.42
CA ARG A 485 4.06 -50.40 3.56
C ARG A 485 3.06 -49.27 3.69
N ARG A 486 2.27 -49.46 4.75
CA ARG A 486 1.52 -48.51 5.60
C ARG A 486 0.23 -47.94 5.00
N ARG A 487 -0.86 -48.53 5.52
CA ARG A 487 -2.28 -48.09 5.54
C ARG A 487 -3.11 -48.41 4.30
N GLY A 488 -3.67 -49.62 4.30
CA GLY A 488 -5.13 -49.76 4.23
C GLY A 488 -5.74 -50.43 2.99
N TYR A 489 -5.11 -50.37 1.81
CA TYR A 489 -5.74 -50.87 0.59
C TYR A 489 -4.76 -51.54 -0.41
N PRO A 490 -5.15 -52.66 -1.05
CA PRO A 490 -4.38 -53.26 -2.15
C PRO A 490 -4.12 -52.26 -3.29
N ALA A 491 -3.02 -52.42 -4.03
CA ALA A 491 -2.64 -51.53 -5.15
C ALA A 491 -3.78 -51.29 -6.17
N LYS A 492 -4.54 -52.34 -6.51
CA LYS A 492 -5.72 -52.24 -7.39
C LYS A 492 -6.81 -51.32 -6.83
N GLN A 493 -7.02 -51.33 -5.52
CA GLN A 493 -8.02 -50.48 -4.86
C GLN A 493 -7.56 -49.03 -4.75
N ARG A 494 -6.26 -48.79 -4.52
CA ARG A 494 -5.66 -47.44 -4.58
C ARG A 494 -5.80 -46.83 -5.97
N ARG A 495 -5.49 -47.59 -7.03
CA ARG A 495 -5.67 -47.17 -8.42
C ARG A 495 -7.13 -46.85 -8.75
N ARG A 496 -8.07 -47.71 -8.32
CA ARG A 496 -9.51 -47.47 -8.52
C ARG A 496 -9.99 -46.19 -7.83
N LEU A 497 -9.56 -45.94 -6.58
CA LEU A 497 -9.90 -44.73 -5.84
C LEU A 497 -9.34 -43.49 -6.52
N ALA A 498 -8.08 -43.51 -6.96
CA ALA A 498 -7.48 -42.38 -7.67
C ALA A 498 -8.20 -42.06 -8.97
N LEU A 499 -8.57 -43.07 -9.77
CA LEU A 499 -9.35 -42.89 -11.01
C LEU A 499 -10.73 -42.28 -10.73
N GLN A 500 -11.45 -42.76 -9.72
CA GLN A 500 -12.75 -42.21 -9.32
C GLN A 500 -12.63 -40.77 -8.81
N SER A 501 -11.56 -40.47 -8.06
CA SER A 501 -11.25 -39.11 -7.63
C SER A 501 -10.98 -38.17 -8.81
N TRP A 502 -10.23 -38.64 -9.81
CA TRP A 502 -10.00 -37.89 -11.05
C TRP A 502 -11.26 -37.64 -11.85
N GLU A 503 -12.18 -38.62 -11.95
CA GLU A 503 -13.46 -38.44 -12.62
C GLU A 503 -14.31 -37.35 -11.95
N ARG A 504 -14.34 -37.32 -10.61
CA ARG A 504 -15.02 -36.28 -9.84
C ARG A 504 -14.38 -34.91 -10.07
N LEU A 505 -13.06 -34.82 -9.92
CA LEU A 505 -12.32 -33.56 -10.10
C LEU A 505 -12.48 -32.98 -11.50
N GLU A 506 -12.34 -33.82 -12.54
CA GLU A 506 -12.53 -33.40 -13.93
C GLU A 506 -13.94 -32.86 -14.15
N LYS A 507 -14.96 -33.57 -13.67
CA LYS A 507 -16.36 -33.13 -13.79
C LYS A 507 -16.57 -31.75 -13.15
N ASP A 508 -16.07 -31.55 -11.94
CA ASP A 508 -16.31 -30.33 -11.18
C ASP A 508 -15.50 -29.14 -11.73
N ILE A 509 -14.26 -29.36 -12.22
CA ILE A 509 -13.48 -28.34 -12.94
C ILE A 509 -14.21 -27.88 -14.21
N LEU A 510 -14.72 -28.82 -15.01
CA LEU A 510 -15.43 -28.48 -16.25
C LEU A 510 -16.77 -27.78 -15.96
N ALA A 511 -17.46 -28.17 -14.90
CA ALA A 511 -18.67 -27.49 -14.45
C ALA A 511 -18.39 -26.06 -13.99
N GLU A 512 -17.31 -25.84 -13.24
CA GLU A 512 -16.87 -24.50 -12.82
C GLU A 512 -16.59 -23.62 -14.05
N ALA A 513 -15.78 -24.09 -15.00
CA ALA A 513 -15.51 -23.36 -16.24
C ALA A 513 -16.81 -23.01 -17.00
N GLN A 514 -17.69 -23.98 -17.20
CA GLN A 514 -18.95 -23.78 -17.93
C GLN A 514 -19.86 -22.75 -17.24
N SER A 515 -19.91 -22.76 -15.91
CA SER A 515 -20.76 -21.86 -15.13
C SER A 515 -20.21 -20.43 -15.06
N LEU A 516 -18.89 -20.25 -15.02
CA LEU A 516 -18.25 -18.96 -14.80
C LEU A 516 -17.76 -18.28 -16.09
N TRP A 517 -17.72 -18.98 -17.22
CA TRP A 517 -17.16 -18.45 -18.46
C TRP A 517 -17.86 -17.16 -18.93
N GLN A 518 -19.19 -17.20 -19.13
CA GLN A 518 -19.95 -16.03 -19.58
C GLN A 518 -20.05 -14.94 -18.49
N PRO A 519 -20.36 -15.26 -17.22
CA PRO A 519 -20.34 -14.26 -16.15
C PRO A 519 -19.00 -13.51 -16.02
N CYS A 520 -17.86 -14.20 -16.19
CA CYS A 520 -16.55 -13.52 -16.22
C CYS A 520 -16.45 -12.48 -17.32
N ILE A 521 -16.87 -12.84 -18.54
CA ILE A 521 -16.81 -11.94 -19.69
C ILE A 521 -17.70 -10.72 -19.47
N ASP A 522 -18.91 -10.92 -18.95
CA ASP A 522 -19.87 -9.85 -18.71
C ASP A 522 -19.40 -8.90 -17.62
N CYS A 523 -18.92 -9.43 -16.48
CA CYS A 523 -18.32 -8.61 -15.42
C CYS A 523 -17.16 -7.76 -15.95
N LEU A 524 -16.23 -8.35 -16.69
CA LEU A 524 -15.07 -7.65 -17.23
C LEU A 524 -15.44 -6.55 -18.24
N ARG A 525 -16.48 -6.78 -19.05
CA ARG A 525 -16.99 -5.76 -19.98
C ARG A 525 -17.60 -4.56 -19.25
N ASN A 526 -18.31 -4.83 -18.15
CA ASN A 526 -19.00 -3.83 -17.36
C ASN A 526 -18.11 -3.15 -16.30
N GLY A 527 -16.83 -3.56 -16.20
CA GLY A 527 -15.93 -3.07 -15.16
C GLY A 527 -16.33 -3.51 -13.76
N GLU A 528 -16.94 -4.67 -13.62
CA GLU A 528 -17.39 -5.26 -12.37
C GLU A 528 -16.41 -6.34 -11.89
N ARG A 529 -16.47 -6.66 -10.59
CA ARG A 529 -15.63 -7.72 -10.00
C ARG A 529 -15.93 -9.06 -10.70
N PRO A 530 -14.93 -9.70 -11.34
CA PRO A 530 -15.12 -11.02 -11.93
C PRO A 530 -15.39 -12.07 -10.84
N PRO A 531 -16.14 -13.15 -11.14
CA PRO A 531 -16.35 -14.21 -10.18
C PRO A 531 -15.01 -14.89 -9.83
N ARG A 532 -14.96 -15.44 -8.62
CA ARG A 532 -13.80 -16.15 -8.08
C ARG A 532 -13.79 -17.58 -8.62
N TYR A 533 -12.64 -18.00 -9.16
CA TYR A 533 -12.37 -19.40 -9.42
C TYR A 533 -11.85 -20.08 -8.14
N THR A 534 -12.32 -21.30 -7.90
CA THR A 534 -11.91 -22.16 -6.78
C THR A 534 -10.98 -23.24 -7.28
N LEU A 535 -11.46 -24.19 -8.09
CA LEU A 535 -10.63 -25.27 -8.64
C LEU A 535 -9.74 -24.77 -9.78
N LEU A 536 -10.21 -23.74 -10.48
CA LEU A 536 -9.48 -23.10 -11.58
C LEU A 536 -8.61 -21.92 -11.14
N ALA A 537 -8.41 -21.72 -9.83
CA ALA A 537 -7.63 -20.61 -9.28
C ALA A 537 -6.21 -20.46 -9.87
N PRO A 538 -5.47 -21.52 -10.25
CA PRO A 538 -4.20 -21.36 -10.96
C PRO A 538 -4.33 -20.57 -12.25
N LEU A 539 -5.46 -20.64 -12.94
CA LEU A 539 -5.67 -19.90 -14.19
C LEU A 539 -6.22 -18.47 -13.99
N ASN A 540 -6.19 -17.94 -12.77
CA ASN A 540 -6.73 -16.61 -12.44
C ASN A 540 -6.10 -15.47 -13.26
N HIS A 541 -4.89 -15.67 -13.80
CA HIS A 541 -4.21 -14.72 -14.69
C HIS A 541 -4.89 -14.54 -16.06
N ARG A 542 -5.82 -15.41 -16.46
CA ARG A 542 -6.57 -15.33 -17.73
C ARG A 542 -7.86 -14.54 -17.56
N ALA A 543 -8.29 -13.77 -18.57
CA ALA A 543 -9.54 -13.01 -18.50
C ALA A 543 -10.77 -13.91 -18.18
N SER A 544 -10.92 -14.99 -18.94
CA SER A 544 -11.98 -15.99 -18.77
C SER A 544 -11.45 -17.38 -19.10
N ILE A 545 -12.03 -18.43 -18.53
CA ILE A 545 -11.60 -19.82 -18.75
C ILE A 545 -12.71 -20.55 -19.51
N SER A 546 -12.43 -20.90 -20.77
CA SER A 546 -13.34 -21.73 -21.57
C SER A 546 -13.22 -23.20 -21.19
N LEU A 547 -14.18 -24.02 -21.63
CA LEU A 547 -14.12 -25.47 -21.47
C LEU A 547 -12.85 -26.09 -22.08
N GLU A 548 -12.37 -25.55 -23.21
CA GLU A 548 -11.16 -26.04 -23.86
C GLU A 548 -9.91 -25.78 -23.00
N VAL A 549 -9.78 -24.57 -22.47
CA VAL A 549 -8.69 -24.21 -21.56
C VAL A 549 -8.74 -25.04 -20.28
N ALA A 550 -9.93 -25.29 -19.73
CA ALA A 550 -10.09 -26.15 -18.56
C ALA A 550 -9.67 -27.60 -18.85
N ARG A 551 -9.95 -28.13 -20.05
CA ARG A 551 -9.48 -29.47 -20.46
C ARG A 551 -7.96 -29.54 -20.57
N ASP A 552 -7.32 -28.55 -21.19
CA ASP A 552 -5.86 -28.46 -21.26
C ASP A 552 -5.25 -28.42 -19.85
N TYR A 553 -5.83 -27.63 -18.95
CA TYR A 553 -5.41 -27.57 -17.56
C TYR A 553 -5.48 -28.92 -16.84
N ILE A 554 -6.56 -29.67 -17.02
CA ILE A 554 -6.72 -31.02 -16.45
C ILE A 554 -5.64 -31.97 -16.99
N GLN A 555 -5.32 -31.89 -18.29
CA GLN A 555 -4.25 -32.70 -18.89
C GLN A 555 -2.89 -32.39 -18.27
N ARG A 556 -2.55 -31.10 -18.10
CA ARG A 556 -1.31 -30.66 -17.43
C ARG A 556 -1.26 -31.11 -15.98
N LEU A 557 -2.37 -31.01 -15.25
CA LEU A 557 -2.48 -31.45 -13.86
C LEU A 557 -2.27 -32.97 -13.73
N ARG A 558 -2.84 -33.77 -14.65
CA ARG A 558 -2.61 -35.22 -14.70
C ARG A 558 -1.15 -35.55 -14.98
N LYS A 559 -0.52 -34.84 -15.92
CA LYS A 559 0.90 -35.03 -16.25
C LYS A 559 1.79 -34.79 -15.03
N LEU A 560 1.54 -33.72 -14.27
CA LEU A 560 2.24 -33.45 -13.01
C LEU A 560 2.00 -34.55 -11.97
N ALA A 561 0.77 -35.03 -11.83
CA ALA A 561 0.44 -36.09 -10.88
C ALA A 561 1.22 -37.39 -11.17
N VAL A 562 1.37 -37.74 -12.46
CA VAL A 562 2.18 -38.89 -12.89
C VAL A 562 3.66 -38.69 -12.55
N ASN A 563 4.14 -37.45 -12.56
CA ASN A 563 5.52 -37.11 -12.19
C ASN A 563 5.68 -36.73 -10.70
N ASN A 564 4.85 -37.28 -9.80
CA ASN A 564 4.90 -37.02 -8.36
C ASN A 564 4.90 -35.52 -8.00
N TRP A 565 4.16 -34.71 -8.75
CA TRP A 565 4.08 -33.25 -8.60
C TRP A 565 5.43 -32.53 -8.79
N GLN A 566 6.37 -33.16 -9.49
CA GLN A 566 7.64 -32.56 -9.88
C GLN A 566 7.57 -32.02 -11.30
N THR A 567 8.33 -30.97 -11.56
CA THR A 567 8.48 -30.36 -12.87
C THR A 567 9.55 -31.08 -13.69
N GLU A 568 9.37 -31.10 -15.01
CA GLU A 568 10.38 -31.67 -15.93
C GLU A 568 11.48 -30.68 -16.29
N GLN A 569 11.19 -29.37 -16.20
CA GLN A 569 12.15 -28.31 -16.56
C GLN A 569 12.83 -27.76 -15.31
N PRO A 570 14.04 -27.19 -15.41
CA PRO A 570 14.69 -26.53 -14.29
C PRO A 570 14.10 -25.13 -14.08
N PRO A 571 14.19 -24.60 -12.85
CA PRO A 571 13.58 -23.32 -12.55
C PRO A 571 14.42 -22.14 -13.02
N ARG A 572 13.73 -21.05 -13.35
CA ARG A 572 14.28 -19.90 -14.08
C ARG A 572 14.60 -18.74 -13.15
N PRO A 573 15.62 -17.92 -13.39
CA PRO A 573 15.86 -16.75 -12.57
C PRO A 573 14.68 -15.76 -12.68
N ALA A 574 14.46 -14.98 -11.62
CA ALA A 574 13.41 -13.95 -11.66
C ALA A 574 13.94 -12.63 -12.24
N LEU A 575 13.08 -11.96 -13.02
CA LEU A 575 13.28 -10.68 -13.70
C LEU A 575 13.83 -9.59 -12.76
N GLY A 576 13.47 -9.62 -11.48
CA GLY A 576 13.96 -8.64 -10.50
C GLY A 576 15.43 -8.76 -10.09
N TYR A 577 16.15 -9.81 -10.51
CA TYR A 577 17.59 -9.98 -10.21
C TYR A 577 18.45 -9.74 -11.43
N MET A 578 18.23 -10.49 -12.51
CA MET A 578 19.02 -10.35 -13.73
C MET A 578 18.56 -9.17 -14.61
N GLY A 579 17.33 -8.68 -14.43
CA GLY A 579 16.74 -7.74 -15.38
C GLY A 579 16.54 -8.40 -16.75
N PHE A 580 16.66 -7.62 -17.82
CA PHE A 580 16.54 -8.11 -19.20
C PHE A 580 17.85 -8.67 -19.80
N GLU A 581 18.93 -8.75 -19.01
CA GLU A 581 20.27 -9.12 -19.48
C GLU A 581 20.26 -10.47 -20.26
N GLU A 582 19.73 -11.53 -19.65
CA GLU A 582 19.69 -12.87 -20.27
C GLU A 582 18.59 -13.05 -21.33
N VAL A 583 17.49 -12.29 -21.24
CA VAL A 583 16.32 -12.49 -22.12
C VAL A 583 16.27 -11.52 -23.29
N ALA A 584 17.11 -10.48 -23.34
CA ALA A 584 17.08 -9.49 -24.42
C ALA A 584 18.47 -9.06 -24.91
N ASP A 585 19.50 -9.12 -24.06
CA ASP A 585 20.78 -8.44 -24.34
C ASP A 585 21.89 -9.40 -24.74
N ASN A 586 21.85 -10.64 -24.25
CA ASN A 586 22.79 -11.69 -24.60
C ASN A 586 22.30 -12.52 -25.80
N PRO A 587 22.85 -12.32 -27.02
CA PRO A 587 22.40 -13.06 -28.21
C PRO A 587 22.73 -14.55 -28.16
N GLU A 588 23.67 -14.95 -27.30
CA GLU A 588 24.08 -16.35 -27.09
C GLU A 588 23.27 -17.03 -25.99
N SER A 589 22.41 -16.29 -25.27
CA SER A 589 21.61 -16.87 -24.21
C SER A 589 20.50 -17.76 -24.77
N PRO A 590 20.31 -18.99 -24.24
CA PRO A 590 19.20 -19.85 -24.63
C PRO A 590 17.84 -19.28 -24.20
N HIS A 591 17.82 -18.22 -23.40
CA HIS A 591 16.64 -17.54 -22.90
C HIS A 591 16.26 -16.28 -23.71
N LEU A 592 17.03 -15.94 -24.76
CA LEU A 592 16.76 -14.78 -25.61
C LEU A 592 15.32 -14.75 -26.11
N ASP A 593 14.65 -13.63 -25.95
CA ASP A 593 13.29 -13.34 -26.38
C ASP A 593 13.28 -12.13 -27.33
N LEU A 594 13.09 -12.43 -28.62
CA LEU A 594 13.08 -11.41 -29.67
C LEU A 594 11.99 -10.37 -29.47
N PHE A 595 10.85 -10.75 -28.89
CA PHE A 595 9.78 -9.81 -28.60
C PHE A 595 10.20 -8.84 -27.48
N ILE A 596 10.78 -9.35 -26.39
CA ILE A 596 11.27 -8.48 -25.30
C ILE A 596 12.38 -7.56 -25.82
N GLN A 597 13.32 -8.08 -26.61
CA GLN A 597 14.37 -7.29 -27.25
C GLN A 597 13.80 -6.19 -28.14
N GLU A 598 12.83 -6.50 -29.00
CA GLU A 598 12.17 -5.51 -29.85
C GLU A 598 11.48 -4.42 -29.01
N LYS A 599 10.74 -4.80 -27.96
CA LYS A 599 10.07 -3.87 -27.05
C LYS A 599 11.04 -2.98 -26.29
N ARG A 600 12.23 -3.47 -25.97
CA ARG A 600 13.31 -2.65 -25.43
C ARG A 600 13.83 -1.65 -26.44
N ASN A 601 14.10 -2.08 -27.67
CA ASN A 601 14.65 -1.23 -28.73
C ASN A 601 13.73 -0.05 -29.05
N ILE A 602 12.41 -0.22 -28.98
CA ILE A 602 11.43 0.86 -29.18
C ILE A 602 11.07 1.63 -27.89
N GLY A 603 11.73 1.34 -26.76
CA GLY A 603 11.57 2.08 -25.50
C GLY A 603 10.29 1.78 -24.70
N VAL A 604 9.51 0.77 -25.10
CA VAL A 604 8.33 0.29 -24.35
C VAL A 604 8.77 -0.43 -23.09
N PHE A 605 9.83 -1.24 -23.18
CA PHE A 605 10.45 -1.90 -22.03
C PHE A 605 11.77 -1.21 -21.67
N GLN A 606 11.94 -0.87 -20.40
CA GLN A 606 13.15 -0.26 -19.88
C GLN A 606 13.65 -1.00 -18.65
N VAL A 607 14.95 -0.88 -18.39
CA VAL A 607 15.61 -1.52 -17.26
C VAL A 607 16.42 -0.48 -16.51
N VAL A 608 16.41 -0.59 -15.18
CA VAL A 608 17.24 0.18 -14.25
C VAL A 608 17.96 -0.83 -13.37
N ASN A 609 19.27 -0.90 -13.50
CA ASN A 609 20.11 -1.67 -12.59
C ASN A 609 20.40 -0.82 -11.35
N GLN A 610 19.97 -1.28 -10.19
CA GLN A 610 20.17 -0.58 -8.91
C GLN A 610 21.03 -1.36 -7.93
N SER A 611 21.84 -2.30 -8.43
CA SER A 611 22.72 -3.15 -7.63
C SER A 611 23.75 -2.37 -6.79
N GLU A 612 24.03 -1.12 -7.16
CA GLU A 612 24.93 -0.25 -6.41
C GLU A 612 24.27 0.49 -5.24
N TRP A 613 22.92 0.51 -5.16
CA TRP A 613 22.20 1.36 -4.22
C TRP A 613 21.15 0.63 -3.38
N LEU A 614 20.65 -0.53 -3.84
CA LEU A 614 19.67 -1.35 -3.13
C LEU A 614 20.30 -2.66 -2.65
N PHE A 615 20.51 -2.75 -1.34
CA PHE A 615 21.15 -3.89 -0.67
C PHE A 615 20.22 -4.67 0.26
N SER A 616 19.01 -4.16 0.53
CA SER A 616 17.98 -4.87 1.29
C SER A 616 16.63 -4.79 0.57
N HIS A 617 15.83 -5.85 0.69
CA HIS A 617 14.51 -5.94 0.07
C HIS A 617 13.54 -4.88 0.64
N SER A 618 13.69 -4.59 1.93
CA SER A 618 12.97 -3.56 2.69
C SER A 618 13.44 -2.13 2.37
N GLY A 619 14.64 -1.96 1.80
CA GLY A 619 15.26 -0.68 1.52
C GLY A 619 14.44 0.24 0.60
N MET A 620 13.46 -0.30 -0.12
CA MET A 620 12.50 0.52 -0.86
C MET A 620 11.55 1.30 0.07
N LYS A 621 11.17 0.72 1.21
CA LYS A 621 10.25 1.32 2.19
C LYS A 621 10.89 2.52 2.87
N ILE A 622 12.08 2.31 3.42
CA ILE A 622 12.86 3.31 4.15
C ILE A 622 14.19 3.45 3.41
N PRO A 623 14.24 4.27 2.35
CA PRO A 623 15.41 4.33 1.49
C PRO A 623 16.58 5.04 2.13
N SER A 624 17.78 4.52 1.89
CA SER A 624 19.00 5.29 2.11
C SER A 624 18.95 6.57 1.28
N LYS A 625 19.68 7.62 1.70
CA LYS A 625 19.73 8.88 0.96
C LYS A 625 20.12 8.69 -0.51
N VAL A 626 21.08 7.79 -0.78
CA VAL A 626 21.55 7.50 -2.14
C VAL A 626 20.46 6.80 -2.94
N LEU A 627 19.82 5.76 -2.38
CA LEU A 627 18.72 5.06 -3.05
C LEU A 627 17.54 6.01 -3.36
N PHE A 628 17.22 6.91 -2.43
CA PHE A 628 16.19 7.92 -2.63
C PHE A 628 16.51 8.87 -3.79
N GLU A 629 17.71 9.45 -3.82
CA GLU A 629 18.09 10.39 -4.89
C GLU A 629 18.20 9.70 -6.26
N GLU A 630 18.79 8.50 -6.29
CA GLU A 630 19.05 7.78 -7.54
C GLU A 630 17.78 7.14 -8.11
N ILE A 631 16.96 6.50 -7.27
CA ILE A 631 15.81 5.72 -7.75
C ILE A 631 14.49 6.48 -7.67
N PHE A 632 14.11 6.95 -6.48
CA PHE A 632 12.84 7.66 -6.33
C PHE A 632 12.84 8.96 -7.14
N LYS A 633 13.87 9.79 -6.96
CA LYS A 633 13.91 11.12 -7.56
C LYS A 633 14.36 11.10 -9.01
N ARG A 634 15.52 10.51 -9.32
CA ARG A 634 16.04 10.53 -10.70
C ARG A 634 15.29 9.56 -11.61
N GLU A 635 15.27 8.26 -11.31
CA GLU A 635 14.72 7.26 -12.23
C GLU A 635 13.19 7.25 -12.31
N ILE A 636 12.49 7.30 -11.18
CA ILE A 636 11.02 7.25 -11.16
C ILE A 636 10.43 8.63 -11.46
N MET A 637 10.78 9.66 -10.69
CA MET A 637 10.16 10.98 -10.83
C MET A 637 10.69 11.77 -12.03
N GLN A 638 11.95 12.18 -12.05
CA GLN A 638 12.49 13.12 -13.05
C GLN A 638 12.53 12.54 -14.47
N ASN A 639 12.98 11.30 -14.61
CA ASN A 639 13.18 10.69 -15.93
C ASN A 639 11.86 10.26 -16.58
N ARG A 640 10.84 9.90 -15.79
CA ARG A 640 9.66 9.18 -16.29
C ARG A 640 8.33 9.83 -15.92
N LEU A 641 8.09 10.10 -14.63
CA LEU A 641 6.79 10.62 -14.19
C LEU A 641 6.62 12.12 -14.42
N LEU A 642 7.48 13.00 -13.89
CA LEU A 642 7.24 14.45 -13.89
C LEU A 642 7.15 15.06 -15.30
N LYS A 643 7.79 14.44 -16.29
CA LYS A 643 7.70 14.88 -17.69
C LYS A 643 6.35 14.56 -18.33
N GLN A 644 5.61 13.59 -17.82
CA GLN A 644 4.43 13.00 -18.47
C GLN A 644 3.19 12.92 -17.57
N SER A 645 3.33 13.14 -16.26
CA SER A 645 2.26 13.04 -15.27
C SER A 645 1.95 14.39 -14.60
N GLY A 646 0.77 14.46 -13.99
CA GLY A 646 0.36 15.55 -13.11
C GLY A 646 0.73 15.34 -11.64
N PHE A 647 1.36 14.21 -11.30
CA PHE A 647 1.66 13.85 -9.92
C PHE A 647 2.68 14.82 -9.34
N GLY A 648 2.38 15.38 -8.16
CA GLY A 648 3.34 16.22 -7.46
C GLY A 648 3.78 17.46 -8.24
N ARG A 649 2.84 18.15 -8.91
CA ARG A 649 3.07 19.51 -9.44
C ARG A 649 3.04 20.51 -8.27
N TYR A 650 4.05 20.44 -7.41
CA TYR A 650 4.27 21.34 -6.27
C TYR A 650 4.70 22.74 -6.71
#